data_AF-A0AAN6LYN4-F1
#
_entry.id   AF-A0AAN6LYN4-F1
#
_cell.length_a   1.000
_cell.length_b   1.000
_cell.length_c   1.000
_cell.angle_alpha   90.00
_cell.angle_beta   90.00
_cell.angle_gamma   90.00
#
_symmetry.space_group_name_H-M   'P 1'
#
loop_
_entity.id
_entity.type
_entity.pdbx_description
1 polymer ?
#
loop_
_entity_poly.entity_id
_entity_poly.type
_entity_poly.pdbx_seq_one_letter_code
_entity_poly.pdbx_strand_id
1 'polypeptide(L)'
;MSTALPTTRNVYRRTDNHTPGASRIEVVEEKLDLPLHPTSVLIKVHAVALNYRDANIANGGNPWPVTPHGILCNDAAGSIIALGDKVETLRIGDRVAPITDTANLTGREPGRSWLAADEDGVLAEYLIFDEKRVSTGGVSMFALKLARAAGLKVIITSSSDEKLQKISSQFPSPPISTVNYRTTPNWDEEVLRLTNGEGVDLVVEVGGASTIVKSLKCTRRGGIISIVGYLSGPKSEDLIDVIPLCIDRRVTMRGIDAGSKHDLDDLCAAISATQMSFTDIIDSVEPWEKAEQALQYIWEGKQVGKVVIRLGRKRIDLALLTSIRLFGKMASSEIRAGGIPESPHDPESGASSLSLDKDVAIKLVGEHAQEIDPEVEKRVLRKIDLFLIPAMIVGYGLVYYDKAILGSAVLFGMTKDLSLSVTNTATTPPTTDTSRLSWATSLFYFGMLAGLYPMTFALQRFNLGRILGGVVIFWALICMLTAAVTSWKGLYAQRFFLGFVESVIPTGFMCIVSGYYTQEEQALRQSWWFSSTGLFTIVGGALNYGFAQITGGALRRWQYIYLLAGCLTFLFGIFCFFIPNSPAEAWFLSREERIVAVERLRKGQTGVRCQKIKMEQVKEAFLDVKLWLVFVMMGSAYTVNGAVSGFGPLIVATFGWSTLESILWQFPLGGLCLIAILACGWASSRFPNIRIMLLIANCLPVMAGCAMIWKGSWTYHAGTPVAGYSIIGTFGAVVSLTIVIGMSNVAGATKKSCMAAAIFVAYCVGNIVGPQLIKSKRKKDHYPELWMGLIICYCITVAASVALYVVLWREMSKRKDQPENDEERDRLAFLDLTDKQNAYFRYVL
;
A
#
# COMPACT_ATOMS: atom_id res chain seq x y z
N MET A 1 -36.66 25.78 25.32
CA MET A 1 -36.87 27.22 25.06
C MET A 1 -35.72 27.69 24.20
N SER A 2 -35.97 28.49 23.16
CA SER A 2 -34.87 29.12 22.41
C SER A 2 -34.40 30.35 23.20
N THR A 3 -33.14 30.34 23.64
CA THR A 3 -32.47 31.55 24.12
C THR A 3 -31.98 32.34 22.92
N ALA A 4 -32.37 33.61 22.82
CA ALA A 4 -31.84 34.51 21.80
C ALA A 4 -30.30 34.55 21.85
N LEU A 5 -29.67 34.60 20.67
CA LEU A 5 -28.21 34.65 20.59
C LEU A 5 -27.69 36.05 20.98
N PRO A 6 -26.52 36.13 21.63
CA PRO A 6 -25.89 37.41 21.95
C PRO A 6 -25.50 38.15 20.66
N THR A 7 -25.74 39.46 20.61
CA THR A 7 -25.38 40.33 19.47
C THR A 7 -24.06 41.07 19.68
N THR A 8 -23.56 41.12 20.92
CA THR A 8 -22.27 41.70 21.31
C THR A 8 -21.50 40.73 22.22
N ARG A 9 -20.20 40.99 22.38
CA ARG A 9 -19.26 40.28 23.26
C ARG A 9 -18.34 41.27 23.95
N ASN A 10 -17.91 40.99 25.17
CA ASN A 10 -16.72 41.64 25.72
C ASN A 10 -15.46 40.84 25.35
N VAL A 11 -14.39 41.55 25.02
CA VAL A 11 -13.05 40.99 24.74
C VAL A 11 -11.98 41.76 25.50
N TYR A 12 -10.85 41.13 25.78
CA TYR A 12 -9.64 41.82 26.23
C TYR A 12 -8.67 41.96 25.06
N ARG A 13 -8.48 43.20 24.57
CA ARG A 13 -7.46 43.53 23.55
C ARG A 13 -6.18 44.01 24.20
N ARG A 14 -5.04 43.77 23.55
CA ARG A 14 -3.74 44.28 24.00
C ARG A 14 -3.65 45.79 23.74
N THR A 15 -3.12 46.56 24.70
CA THR A 15 -2.96 48.01 24.58
C THR A 15 -1.77 48.43 23.71
N ASP A 16 -0.92 47.47 23.35
CA ASP A 16 0.41 47.64 22.71
C ASP A 16 1.35 48.60 23.47
N ASN A 17 0.99 49.01 24.69
CA ASN A 17 1.79 49.87 25.55
C ASN A 17 2.73 49.04 26.43
N HIS A 18 4.01 49.04 26.07
CA HIS A 18 5.04 48.26 26.78
C HIS A 18 5.69 49.00 27.97
N THR A 19 5.34 50.27 28.24
CA THR A 19 5.92 51.05 29.36
C THR A 19 5.73 50.31 30.70
N PRO A 20 6.77 50.18 31.56
CA PRO A 20 6.64 49.49 32.84
C PRO A 20 5.52 50.08 33.71
N GLY A 21 4.61 49.22 34.19
CA GLY A 21 3.46 49.62 35.01
C GLY A 21 2.22 50.12 34.23
N ALA A 22 2.28 50.24 32.90
CA ALA A 22 1.09 50.47 32.08
C ALA A 22 0.32 49.16 31.84
N SER A 23 -1.02 49.21 31.85
CA SER A 23 -1.89 48.05 31.60
C SER A 23 -1.58 47.43 30.24
N ARG A 24 -1.44 46.11 30.20
CA ARG A 24 -1.19 45.35 28.97
C ARG A 24 -2.45 45.02 28.19
N ILE A 25 -3.61 44.97 28.86
CA ILE A 25 -4.91 44.72 28.23
C ILE A 25 -5.98 45.73 28.65
N GLU A 26 -6.96 45.93 27.77
CA GLU A 26 -8.17 46.73 28.00
C GLU A 26 -9.43 45.96 27.56
N VAL A 27 -10.58 46.25 28.19
CA VAL A 27 -11.87 45.62 27.83
C VAL A 27 -12.54 46.43 26.73
N VAL A 28 -12.95 45.75 25.65
CA VAL A 28 -13.71 46.34 24.53
C VAL A 28 -15.01 45.55 24.35
N GLU A 29 -16.14 46.24 24.17
CA GLU A 29 -17.38 45.62 23.70
C GLU A 29 -17.43 45.66 22.16
N GLU A 30 -17.59 44.50 21.54
CA GLU A 30 -17.64 44.31 20.10
C GLU A 30 -18.97 43.68 19.67
N LYS A 31 -19.38 43.89 18.41
CA LYS A 31 -20.48 43.13 17.80
C LYS A 31 -20.02 41.72 17.43
N LEU A 32 -20.94 40.76 17.49
CA LEU A 32 -20.74 39.41 16.95
C LEU A 32 -21.20 39.35 15.50
N ASP A 33 -20.39 38.73 14.63
CA ASP A 33 -20.72 38.51 13.23
C ASP A 33 -21.85 37.48 13.11
N LEU A 34 -23.06 37.98 12.83
CA LEU A 34 -24.29 37.20 12.70
C LEU A 34 -25.05 37.61 11.42
N PRO A 35 -25.67 36.66 10.70
CA PRO A 35 -25.76 35.23 10.99
C PRO A 35 -24.41 34.50 10.82
N LEU A 36 -24.26 33.36 11.51
CA LEU A 36 -23.05 32.55 11.43
C LEU A 36 -22.79 32.03 10.01
N HIS A 37 -21.52 31.95 9.63
CA HIS A 37 -21.10 31.26 8.41
C HIS A 37 -21.51 29.76 8.48
N PRO A 38 -21.91 29.11 7.38
CA PRO A 38 -22.46 27.74 7.38
C PRO A 38 -21.66 26.66 8.11
N THR A 39 -20.32 26.77 8.13
CA THR A 39 -19.42 25.80 8.79
C THR A 39 -18.94 26.23 10.19
N SER A 40 -19.44 27.36 10.70
CA SER A 40 -18.97 27.95 11.94
C SER A 40 -19.86 27.64 13.14
N VAL A 41 -19.23 27.60 14.32
CA VAL A 41 -19.86 27.39 15.62
C VAL A 41 -19.67 28.61 16.51
N LEU A 42 -20.73 29.02 17.20
CA LEU A 42 -20.67 30.07 18.24
C LEU A 42 -20.42 29.41 19.59
N ILE A 43 -19.27 29.72 20.17
CA ILE A 43 -18.79 29.14 21.43
C ILE A 43 -18.98 30.18 22.52
N LYS A 44 -19.70 29.81 23.59
CA LYS A 44 -19.64 30.56 24.85
C LYS A 44 -18.42 30.08 25.64
N VAL A 45 -17.51 30.99 25.94
CA VAL A 45 -16.29 30.69 26.71
C VAL A 45 -16.64 30.64 28.21
N HIS A 46 -16.11 29.64 28.92
CA HIS A 46 -16.25 29.49 30.37
C HIS A 46 -14.93 29.70 31.10
N ALA A 47 -13.82 29.35 30.45
CA ALA A 47 -12.47 29.49 30.97
C ALA A 47 -11.46 29.81 29.86
N VAL A 48 -10.43 30.60 30.18
CA VAL A 48 -9.26 30.88 29.34
C VAL A 48 -8.01 30.57 30.14
N ALA A 49 -7.06 29.84 29.58
CA ALA A 49 -5.97 29.24 30.33
C ALA A 49 -4.62 29.80 29.86
N LEU A 50 -3.97 30.60 30.70
CA LEU A 50 -2.83 31.43 30.31
C LEU A 50 -1.53 30.63 30.11
N ASN A 51 -0.72 31.06 29.16
CA ASN A 51 0.64 30.58 28.89
C ASN A 51 1.68 31.68 29.13
N TYR A 52 2.95 31.29 29.35
CA TYR A 52 4.05 32.27 29.38
C TYR A 52 4.20 33.03 28.05
N ARG A 53 3.85 32.39 26.93
CA ARG A 53 3.72 33.03 25.60
C ARG A 53 2.82 34.26 25.65
N ASP A 54 1.68 34.19 26.34
CA ASP A 54 0.70 35.29 26.38
C ASP A 54 1.25 36.50 27.15
N ALA A 55 1.92 36.23 28.29
CA ALA A 55 2.62 37.23 29.07
C ALA A 55 3.82 37.85 28.33
N ASN A 56 4.53 37.05 27.52
CA ASN A 56 5.61 37.54 26.65
C ASN A 56 5.06 38.46 25.55
N ILE A 57 4.02 38.02 24.83
CA ILE A 57 3.33 38.77 23.77
C ILE A 57 2.68 40.06 24.31
N ALA A 58 2.19 40.05 25.55
CA ALA A 58 1.70 41.23 26.26
C ALA A 58 2.81 42.28 26.53
N ASN A 59 4.04 41.83 26.78
CA ASN A 59 5.21 42.68 27.05
C ASN A 59 6.07 42.97 25.80
N GLY A 60 5.56 42.67 24.60
CA GLY A 60 6.27 42.91 23.33
C GLY A 60 7.29 41.83 22.94
N GLY A 61 7.41 40.76 23.73
CA GLY A 61 8.27 39.62 23.45
C GLY A 61 7.58 38.56 22.58
N ASN A 62 7.93 38.50 21.30
CA ASN A 62 7.62 37.36 20.44
C ASN A 62 8.67 37.28 19.30
N PRO A 63 9.22 36.10 18.94
CA PRO A 63 10.14 35.99 17.80
C PRO A 63 9.44 36.08 16.42
N TRP A 64 8.12 36.30 16.39
CA TRP A 64 7.30 36.38 15.19
C TRP A 64 6.40 37.63 15.23
N PRO A 65 5.95 38.17 14.08
CA PRO A 65 4.96 39.24 14.04
C PRO A 65 3.70 38.91 14.84
N VAL A 66 3.07 39.94 15.40
CA VAL A 66 1.78 39.86 16.12
C VAL A 66 0.88 40.99 15.66
N THR A 67 -0.40 40.70 15.49
CA THR A 67 -1.45 41.65 15.13
C THR A 67 -1.51 42.80 16.15
N PRO A 68 -1.43 44.07 15.71
CA PRO A 68 -1.60 45.21 16.61
C PRO A 68 -2.97 45.19 17.28
N HIS A 69 -3.02 45.48 18.58
CA HIS A 69 -4.25 45.44 19.40
C HIS A 69 -5.04 44.12 19.34
N GLY A 70 -4.37 42.99 19.06
CA GLY A 70 -5.01 41.66 19.05
C GLY A 70 -5.55 41.24 20.42
N ILE A 71 -6.54 40.34 20.41
CA ILE A 71 -7.00 39.61 21.59
C ILE A 71 -5.89 38.64 22.04
N LEU A 72 -5.68 38.50 23.35
CA LEU A 72 -4.66 37.61 23.91
C LEU A 72 -5.14 36.16 24.14
N CYS A 73 -4.19 35.29 24.49
CA CYS A 73 -4.32 33.86 24.76
C CYS A 73 -4.67 32.99 23.55
N ASN A 74 -4.23 31.74 23.61
CA ASN A 74 -4.52 30.66 22.65
C ASN A 74 -5.38 29.53 23.24
N ASP A 75 -5.24 29.20 24.54
CA ASP A 75 -6.00 28.10 25.17
C ASP A 75 -7.30 28.61 25.81
N ALA A 76 -8.47 28.13 25.36
CA ALA A 76 -9.77 28.41 25.98
C ALA A 76 -10.64 27.15 26.08
N ALA A 77 -11.60 27.12 26.99
CA ALA A 77 -12.61 26.07 27.10
C ALA A 77 -14.02 26.69 27.16
N GLY A 78 -14.91 26.19 26.32
CA GLY A 78 -16.26 26.71 26.12
C GLY A 78 -17.30 25.63 25.80
N SER A 79 -18.51 26.06 25.50
CA SER A 79 -19.57 25.20 24.98
C SER A 79 -20.27 25.84 23.80
N ILE A 80 -20.62 25.03 22.79
CA ILE A 80 -21.33 25.50 21.60
C ILE A 80 -22.76 25.91 21.98
N ILE A 81 -23.15 27.13 21.55
CA ILE A 81 -24.51 27.68 21.76
C ILE A 81 -25.27 27.91 20.44
N ALA A 82 -24.59 27.95 19.29
CA ALA A 82 -25.22 27.93 17.97
C ALA A 82 -24.28 27.34 16.90
N LEU A 83 -24.86 26.95 15.77
CA LEU A 83 -24.23 26.30 14.62
C LEU A 83 -24.63 27.03 13.33
N GLY A 84 -23.77 27.02 12.32
CA GLY A 84 -24.16 27.20 10.93
C GLY A 84 -24.89 25.97 10.36
N ASP A 85 -25.53 26.13 9.19
CA ASP A 85 -26.38 25.12 8.55
C ASP A 85 -25.65 23.89 7.97
N LYS A 86 -24.32 23.90 7.97
CA LYS A 86 -23.43 22.86 7.40
C LYS A 86 -22.38 22.35 8.39
N VAL A 87 -22.58 22.56 9.70
CA VAL A 87 -21.76 21.92 10.73
C VAL A 87 -22.20 20.46 10.88
N GLU A 88 -21.34 19.53 10.48
CA GLU A 88 -21.68 18.09 10.46
C GLU A 88 -21.20 17.35 11.71
N THR A 89 -20.12 17.80 12.35
CA THR A 89 -19.41 17.01 13.38
C THR A 89 -19.72 17.42 14.81
N LEU A 90 -20.26 18.63 15.04
CA LEU A 90 -20.47 19.23 16.36
C LEU A 90 -21.93 19.61 16.62
N ARG A 91 -22.33 19.67 17.90
CA ARG A 91 -23.72 19.90 18.34
C ARG A 91 -23.82 21.00 19.39
N ILE A 92 -25.00 21.63 19.48
CA ILE A 92 -25.30 22.60 20.54
C ILE A 92 -25.25 21.90 21.90
N GLY A 93 -24.45 22.44 22.82
CA GLY A 93 -24.16 21.86 24.13
C GLY A 93 -22.82 21.12 24.22
N ASP A 94 -22.17 20.80 23.10
CA ASP A 94 -20.86 20.14 23.13
C ASP A 94 -19.78 21.05 23.73
N ARG A 95 -18.85 20.44 24.46
CA ARG A 95 -17.70 21.13 25.10
C ARG A 95 -16.53 21.16 24.14
N VAL A 96 -15.97 22.35 23.92
CA VAL A 96 -14.91 22.58 22.91
C VAL A 96 -13.85 23.55 23.43
N ALA A 97 -12.67 23.46 22.84
CA ALA A 97 -11.55 24.38 22.97
C ALA A 97 -10.97 24.64 21.57
N PRO A 98 -10.22 25.73 21.32
CA PRO A 98 -9.65 26.00 20.00
C PRO A 98 -8.25 25.38 19.81
N ILE A 99 -7.91 25.04 18.57
CA ILE A 99 -6.54 24.63 18.21
C ILE A 99 -5.64 25.87 18.07
N THR A 100 -4.36 25.78 18.46
CA THR A 100 -3.47 26.96 18.50
C THR A 100 -3.00 27.42 17.12
N ASP A 101 -2.73 26.49 16.20
CA ASP A 101 -2.56 26.79 14.77
C ASP A 101 -3.85 26.43 14.04
N THR A 102 -4.62 27.44 13.66
CA THR A 102 -5.95 27.29 13.05
C THR A 102 -5.92 26.93 11.57
N ALA A 103 -4.72 26.81 10.98
CA ALA A 103 -4.49 26.28 9.64
C ALA A 103 -3.99 24.82 9.65
N ASN A 104 -3.33 24.37 10.72
CA ASN A 104 -2.86 22.99 10.87
C ASN A 104 -4.01 22.00 11.21
N LEU A 105 -4.84 21.68 10.21
CA LEU A 105 -6.00 20.81 10.40
C LEU A 105 -5.63 19.31 10.37
N THR A 106 -4.68 18.90 9.52
CA THR A 106 -4.36 17.48 9.27
C THR A 106 -2.86 17.15 9.32
N GLY A 107 -1.99 18.09 9.70
CA GLY A 107 -0.53 17.91 9.70
C GLY A 107 0.06 17.92 8.28
N ARG A 108 -0.63 18.51 7.31
CA ARG A 108 -0.27 18.49 5.88
C ARG A 108 -0.43 19.83 5.16
N GLU A 109 -1.04 20.80 5.84
CA GLU A 109 -1.31 22.13 5.31
C GLU A 109 0.00 22.94 5.21
N PRO A 110 0.27 23.61 4.07
CA PRO A 110 1.55 24.29 3.84
C PRO A 110 1.64 25.71 4.46
N GLY A 111 0.64 26.10 5.27
CA GLY A 111 0.55 27.39 5.93
C GLY A 111 0.09 27.23 7.37
N ARG A 112 0.43 28.23 8.20
CA ARG A 112 0.11 28.33 9.63
C ARG A 112 -0.76 29.56 9.91
N SER A 113 -1.47 29.58 11.03
CA SER A 113 -2.19 30.75 11.55
C SER A 113 -2.32 30.64 13.06
N TRP A 114 -1.50 31.37 13.85
CA TRP A 114 -1.48 31.22 15.31
C TRP A 114 -2.39 32.22 16.03
N LEU A 115 -3.21 31.69 16.95
CA LEU A 115 -4.01 32.48 17.88
C LEU A 115 -3.13 33.38 18.77
N ALA A 116 -3.61 34.61 19.01
CA ALA A 116 -2.89 35.70 19.68
C ALA A 116 -1.53 36.06 19.03
N ALA A 117 -1.34 35.75 17.74
CA ALA A 117 -0.22 36.23 16.93
C ALA A 117 -0.76 36.82 15.61
N ASP A 118 -0.80 36.03 14.54
CA ASP A 118 -1.32 36.40 13.23
C ASP A 118 -2.85 36.20 13.09
N GLU A 119 -3.51 35.62 14.09
CA GLU A 119 -4.95 35.65 14.29
C GLU A 119 -5.32 36.13 15.72
N ASP A 120 -6.51 36.72 15.87
CA ASP A 120 -7.04 37.19 17.15
C ASP A 120 -7.13 36.03 18.17
N GLY A 121 -6.73 36.28 19.42
CA GLY A 121 -6.75 35.29 20.50
C GLY A 121 -8.14 34.99 21.09
N VAL A 122 -8.12 34.29 22.22
CA VAL A 122 -9.31 33.61 22.79
C VAL A 122 -9.83 34.24 24.09
N LEU A 123 -9.22 35.32 24.59
CA LEU A 123 -9.63 36.05 25.79
C LEU A 123 -10.87 36.93 25.53
N ALA A 124 -12.00 36.26 25.30
CA ALA A 124 -13.31 36.82 24.93
C ALA A 124 -14.46 36.04 25.61
N GLU A 125 -15.63 36.67 25.79
CA GLU A 125 -16.84 35.95 26.25
C GLU A 125 -17.41 34.97 25.22
N TYR A 126 -17.27 35.32 23.94
CA TYR A 126 -17.85 34.60 22.81
C TYR A 126 -16.87 34.55 21.63
N LEU A 127 -16.69 33.34 21.09
CA LEU A 127 -15.80 33.06 19.96
C LEU A 127 -16.59 32.41 18.82
N ILE A 128 -16.23 32.74 17.58
CA ILE A 128 -16.77 32.13 16.37
C ILE A 128 -15.60 31.48 15.64
N PHE A 129 -15.67 30.17 15.40
CA PHE A 129 -14.66 29.40 14.66
C PHE A 129 -15.34 28.42 13.70
N ASP A 130 -14.64 28.00 12.65
CA ASP A 130 -15.02 26.82 11.85
C ASP A 130 -14.94 25.54 12.71
N GLU A 131 -15.81 24.55 12.50
CA GLU A 131 -15.85 23.30 13.27
C GLU A 131 -14.52 22.51 13.28
N LYS A 132 -13.65 22.75 12.28
CA LYS A 132 -12.34 22.11 12.15
C LYS A 132 -11.28 22.73 13.07
N ARG A 133 -11.49 23.96 13.56
CA ARG A 133 -10.53 24.74 14.36
C ARG A 133 -10.62 24.51 15.88
N VAL A 134 -11.24 23.42 16.32
CA VAL A 134 -11.49 23.15 17.75
C VAL A 134 -11.13 21.74 18.22
N SER A 135 -10.30 21.65 19.28
CA SER A 135 -10.05 20.51 20.19
C SER A 135 -9.20 20.99 21.40
N THR A 136 -8.87 20.15 22.41
CA THR A 136 -8.39 20.62 23.75
C THR A 136 -6.94 20.27 24.14
N GLY A 137 -6.20 21.19 24.78
CA GLY A 137 -4.78 20.96 25.09
C GLY A 137 -4.11 21.81 26.18
N GLY A 138 -2.79 21.63 26.24
CA GLY A 138 -1.81 22.20 27.16
C GLY A 138 -0.55 21.32 27.15
N VAL A 139 0.65 21.85 27.46
CA VAL A 139 1.92 21.12 27.16
C VAL A 139 2.65 20.52 28.36
N SER A 140 3.52 21.25 29.07
CA SER A 140 4.50 20.61 29.98
C SER A 140 3.90 19.78 31.13
N MET A 141 2.82 20.27 31.75
CA MET A 141 2.11 19.52 32.80
C MET A 141 1.22 18.40 32.25
N PHE A 142 0.86 18.44 30.96
CA PHE A 142 0.21 17.31 30.28
C PHE A 142 1.25 16.24 29.94
N ALA A 143 2.41 16.62 29.40
CA ALA A 143 3.52 15.70 29.12
C ALA A 143 3.94 14.89 30.37
N LEU A 144 4.03 15.53 31.54
CA LEU A 144 4.22 14.85 32.82
C LEU A 144 3.16 13.76 33.06
N LYS A 145 1.89 14.07 32.87
CA LYS A 145 0.79 13.16 33.23
C LYS A 145 0.54 12.08 32.19
N LEU A 146 0.77 12.37 30.91
CA LEU A 146 0.80 11.39 29.83
C LEU A 146 1.97 10.41 30.04
N ALA A 147 3.17 10.90 30.36
CA ALA A 147 4.32 10.06 30.67
C ALA A 147 4.04 9.14 31.89
N ARG A 148 3.43 9.68 32.95
CA ARG A 148 3.02 8.89 34.12
C ARG A 148 1.91 7.87 33.80
N ALA A 149 0.96 8.20 32.93
CA ALA A 149 -0.07 7.26 32.47
C ALA A 149 0.51 6.14 31.58
N ALA A 150 1.56 6.44 30.81
CA ALA A 150 2.36 5.47 30.06
C ALA A 150 3.39 4.71 30.94
N GLY A 151 3.38 4.90 32.26
CA GLY A 151 4.26 4.20 33.20
C GLY A 151 5.73 4.67 33.20
N LEU A 152 6.06 5.77 32.53
CA LEU A 152 7.44 6.25 32.38
C LEU A 152 7.99 6.86 33.69
N LYS A 153 9.28 6.64 33.94
CA LYS A 153 10.07 7.37 34.95
C LYS A 153 10.31 8.80 34.44
N VAL A 154 9.84 9.81 35.17
CA VAL A 154 9.93 11.22 34.74
C VAL A 154 11.02 11.96 35.52
N ILE A 155 11.83 12.75 34.78
CA ILE A 155 12.76 13.74 35.33
C ILE A 155 12.25 15.14 34.92
N ILE A 156 12.14 16.08 35.87
CA ILE A 156 11.70 17.45 35.63
C ILE A 156 12.82 18.44 35.95
N THR A 157 13.00 19.43 35.07
CA THR A 157 13.92 20.55 35.30
C THR A 157 13.16 21.84 35.64
N SER A 158 13.71 22.69 36.50
CA SER A 158 13.11 23.97 36.93
C SER A 158 14.19 24.96 37.39
N SER A 159 13.82 26.24 37.55
CA SER A 159 14.66 27.29 38.14
C SER A 159 14.33 27.60 39.61
N SER A 160 13.45 26.82 40.23
CA SER A 160 12.99 27.00 41.63
C SER A 160 12.78 25.65 42.29
N ASP A 161 13.43 25.45 43.44
CA ASP A 161 13.30 24.25 44.27
C ASP A 161 11.92 24.13 44.90
N GLU A 162 11.27 25.26 45.24
CA GLU A 162 9.90 25.29 45.75
C GLU A 162 8.92 24.66 44.74
N LYS A 163 9.11 24.93 43.44
CA LYS A 163 8.30 24.30 42.37
C LYS A 163 8.57 22.80 42.28
N LEU A 164 9.84 22.39 42.35
CA LEU A 164 10.23 20.98 42.28
C LEU A 164 9.70 20.20 43.49
N GLN A 165 9.81 20.75 44.70
CA GLN A 165 9.25 20.17 45.92
C GLN A 165 7.72 20.08 45.85
N LYS A 166 7.03 21.15 45.41
CA LYS A 166 5.57 21.14 45.23
C LYS A 166 5.14 20.05 44.25
N ILE A 167 5.77 19.95 43.08
CA ILE A 167 5.46 18.92 42.06
C ILE A 167 5.77 17.51 42.58
N SER A 168 6.91 17.27 43.21
CA SER A 168 7.24 15.96 43.79
C SER A 168 6.28 15.55 44.92
N SER A 169 5.84 16.50 45.75
CA SER A 169 4.85 16.23 46.80
C SER A 169 3.45 15.92 46.25
N GLN A 170 3.11 16.49 45.08
CA GLN A 170 1.83 16.31 44.40
C GLN A 170 1.74 14.97 43.64
N PHE A 171 2.88 14.41 43.22
CA PHE A 171 2.94 13.20 42.38
C PHE A 171 3.86 12.11 42.97
N PRO A 172 3.58 11.59 44.19
CA PRO A 172 4.54 10.82 44.98
C PRO A 172 4.82 9.38 44.50
N SER A 173 3.93 8.78 43.69
CA SER A 173 4.09 7.39 43.21
C SER A 173 3.66 7.27 41.73
N PRO A 174 4.52 6.77 40.81
CA PRO A 174 5.98 6.63 40.99
C PRO A 174 6.61 8.00 41.33
N PRO A 175 7.73 8.04 42.07
CA PRO A 175 8.37 9.30 42.46
C PRO A 175 8.98 10.01 41.25
N ILE A 176 8.78 11.34 41.18
CA ILE A 176 9.42 12.19 40.17
C ILE A 176 10.86 12.50 40.59
N SER A 177 11.81 12.43 39.66
CA SER A 177 13.17 12.96 39.86
C SER A 177 13.24 14.42 39.41
N THR A 178 13.98 15.27 40.14
CA THR A 178 13.93 16.73 39.93
C THR A 178 15.32 17.35 39.94
N VAL A 179 15.61 18.24 38.98
CA VAL A 179 16.89 18.95 38.87
C VAL A 179 16.65 20.46 38.74
N ASN A 180 17.28 21.27 39.60
CA ASN A 180 17.24 22.72 39.47
C ASN A 180 18.39 23.22 38.58
N TYR A 181 18.07 23.75 37.41
CA TYR A 181 19.06 24.16 36.41
C TYR A 181 19.77 25.48 36.75
N ARG A 182 19.34 26.21 37.80
CA ARG A 182 20.07 27.38 38.32
C ARG A 182 21.13 27.00 39.35
N THR A 183 20.84 26.04 40.23
CA THR A 183 21.79 25.56 41.25
C THR A 183 22.71 24.47 40.72
N THR A 184 22.29 23.74 39.69
CA THR A 184 23.09 22.73 38.97
C THR A 184 23.28 23.17 37.51
N PRO A 185 24.33 23.95 37.17
CA PRO A 185 24.56 24.39 35.80
C PRO A 185 24.77 23.24 34.81
N ASN A 186 25.46 22.17 35.22
CA ASN A 186 25.64 20.93 34.45
C ASN A 186 24.51 19.93 34.76
N TRP A 187 23.26 20.37 34.61
CA TRP A 187 22.10 19.52 34.87
C TRP A 187 22.05 18.27 33.98
N ASP A 188 22.73 18.27 32.83
CA ASP A 188 22.91 17.12 31.94
C ASP A 188 23.73 16.00 32.58
N GLU A 189 24.76 16.32 33.36
CA GLU A 189 25.54 15.35 34.15
C GLU A 189 24.70 14.75 35.29
N GLU A 190 23.82 15.55 35.91
CA GLU A 190 22.89 15.10 36.94
C GLU A 190 21.76 14.21 36.36
N VAL A 191 21.25 14.52 35.16
CA VAL A 191 20.29 13.65 34.45
C VAL A 191 20.95 12.31 34.08
N LEU A 192 22.23 12.32 33.66
CA LEU A 192 23.00 11.09 33.46
C LEU A 192 23.15 10.30 34.78
N ARG A 193 23.46 10.97 35.90
CA ARG A 193 23.53 10.33 37.23
C ARG A 193 22.20 9.69 37.64
N LEU A 194 21.08 10.37 37.38
CA LEU A 194 19.72 9.87 37.62
C LEU A 194 19.29 8.73 36.68
N THR A 195 20.07 8.47 35.62
CA THR A 195 19.86 7.40 34.62
C THR A 195 21.03 6.41 34.56
N ASN A 196 21.83 6.31 35.63
CA ASN A 196 22.98 5.39 35.74
C ASN A 196 24.04 5.53 34.62
N GLY A 197 24.09 6.69 33.95
CA GLY A 197 24.97 6.98 32.82
C GLY A 197 24.39 6.64 31.43
N GLU A 198 23.21 6.02 31.35
CA GLU A 198 22.61 5.63 30.05
C GLU A 198 22.00 6.83 29.31
N GLY A 199 21.41 7.78 30.05
CA GLY A 199 20.62 8.89 29.51
C GLY A 199 19.13 8.57 29.39
N VAL A 200 18.32 9.57 29.03
CA VAL A 200 16.86 9.42 28.87
C VAL A 200 16.47 8.98 27.46
N ASP A 201 15.40 8.19 27.35
CA ASP A 201 14.78 7.77 26.08
C ASP A 201 14.17 8.94 25.30
N LEU A 202 13.46 9.81 26.01
CA LEU A 202 12.63 10.88 25.46
C LEU A 202 12.92 12.20 26.19
N VAL A 203 13.14 13.28 25.43
CA VAL A 203 13.22 14.65 25.94
C VAL A 203 12.09 15.49 25.35
N VAL A 204 11.41 16.25 26.21
CA VAL A 204 10.52 17.36 25.80
C VAL A 204 11.29 18.66 26.01
N GLU A 205 11.91 19.16 24.94
CA GLU A 205 12.81 20.31 24.96
C GLU A 205 12.02 21.61 24.79
N VAL A 206 12.10 22.50 25.79
CA VAL A 206 11.32 23.75 25.86
C VAL A 206 12.20 25.00 25.97
N GLY A 207 13.48 24.84 26.33
CA GLY A 207 14.44 25.94 26.45
C GLY A 207 14.95 26.41 25.08
N GLY A 208 15.15 25.48 24.14
CA GLY A 208 15.61 25.78 22.78
C GLY A 208 17.13 25.88 22.66
N ALA A 209 17.63 26.98 22.09
CA ALA A 209 19.03 27.09 21.66
C ALA A 209 20.04 26.89 22.81
N SER A 210 19.83 27.50 23.97
CA SER A 210 20.80 27.42 25.08
C SER A 210 20.72 26.12 25.91
N THR A 211 19.84 25.17 25.53
CA THR A 211 19.63 23.91 26.25
C THR A 211 19.79 22.66 25.38
N ILE A 212 19.57 22.75 24.06
CA ILE A 212 19.54 21.58 23.17
C ILE A 212 20.81 20.72 23.20
N VAL A 213 22.00 21.34 23.29
CA VAL A 213 23.29 20.61 23.40
C VAL A 213 23.39 19.80 24.71
N LYS A 214 22.80 20.30 25.80
CA LYS A 214 22.75 19.58 27.09
C LYS A 214 21.70 18.48 27.08
N SER A 215 20.54 18.72 26.48
CA SER A 215 19.55 17.67 26.17
C SER A 215 20.14 16.54 25.32
N LEU A 216 20.95 16.86 24.31
CA LEU A 216 21.70 15.87 23.54
C LEU A 216 22.72 15.10 24.39
N LYS A 217 23.45 15.77 25.29
CA LYS A 217 24.42 15.14 26.22
C LYS A 217 23.76 14.19 27.23
N CYS A 218 22.50 14.43 27.63
CA CYS A 218 21.77 13.55 28.55
C CYS A 218 20.75 12.60 27.90
N THR A 219 20.55 12.66 26.58
CA THR A 219 19.71 11.68 25.84
C THR A 219 20.50 10.40 25.55
N ARG A 220 19.88 9.22 25.73
CA ARG A 220 20.57 7.94 25.45
C ARG A 220 20.89 7.75 23.97
N ARG A 221 21.77 6.78 23.67
CA ARG A 221 22.00 6.42 22.26
C ARG A 221 20.72 5.88 21.62
N GLY A 222 20.34 6.44 20.47
CA GLY A 222 19.06 6.14 19.80
C GLY A 222 17.82 6.69 20.51
N GLY A 223 17.95 7.69 21.39
CA GLY A 223 16.81 8.40 21.99
C GLY A 223 16.19 9.45 21.07
N ILE A 224 15.10 10.08 21.53
CA ILE A 224 14.31 11.07 20.77
C ILE A 224 14.24 12.39 21.55
N ILE A 225 14.51 13.51 20.89
CA ILE A 225 14.30 14.85 21.42
C ILE A 225 13.17 15.53 20.64
N SER A 226 12.09 15.84 21.35
CA SER A 226 10.93 16.58 20.85
C SER A 226 11.09 18.06 21.21
N ILE A 227 11.36 18.91 20.22
CA ILE A 227 11.66 20.33 20.40
C ILE A 227 10.38 21.14 20.26
N VAL A 228 9.94 21.74 21.36
CA VAL A 228 8.65 22.44 21.51
C VAL A 228 8.80 23.96 21.57
N GLY A 229 9.90 24.45 22.16
CA GLY A 229 9.98 25.85 22.59
C GLY A 229 11.35 26.51 22.46
N TYR A 230 11.31 27.85 22.37
CA TYR A 230 12.46 28.74 22.31
C TYR A 230 12.40 29.76 23.46
N LEU A 231 12.43 29.27 24.72
CA LEU A 231 12.45 30.15 25.90
C LEU A 231 13.80 30.88 26.09
N SER A 232 14.86 30.44 25.40
CA SER A 232 16.15 31.10 25.29
C SER A 232 16.30 31.87 23.98
N GLY A 233 16.95 33.03 24.03
CA GLY A 233 17.29 33.81 22.83
C GLY A 233 18.38 33.11 22.00
N PRO A 234 18.34 33.23 20.65
CA PRO A 234 19.25 32.49 19.78
C PRO A 234 20.68 33.05 19.84
N LYS A 235 21.64 32.19 20.18
CA LYS A 235 23.08 32.41 19.95
C LYS A 235 23.62 31.31 19.05
N SER A 236 24.42 31.69 18.06
CA SER A 236 25.03 30.74 17.12
C SER A 236 26.04 29.78 17.78
N GLU A 237 26.69 30.25 18.85
CA GLU A 237 27.69 29.50 19.62
C GLU A 237 27.09 28.26 20.31
N ASP A 238 25.86 28.37 20.83
CA ASP A 238 25.17 27.31 21.59
C ASP A 238 24.78 26.08 20.72
N LEU A 239 24.97 26.16 19.39
CA LEU A 239 24.54 25.13 18.43
C LEU A 239 25.68 24.31 17.79
N ILE A 240 26.95 24.65 18.06
CA ILE A 240 28.11 24.04 17.38
C ILE A 240 28.19 22.52 17.61
N ASP A 241 27.92 22.08 18.84
CA ASP A 241 27.97 20.67 19.25
C ASP A 241 26.80 19.80 18.69
N VAL A 242 25.75 20.41 18.12
CA VAL A 242 24.50 19.71 17.77
C VAL A 242 24.75 18.59 16.76
N ILE A 243 25.35 18.89 15.60
CA ILE A 243 25.57 17.90 14.54
C ILE A 243 26.50 16.75 14.99
N PRO A 244 27.66 17.00 15.65
CA PRO A 244 28.48 15.94 16.23
C PRO A 244 27.72 15.03 17.21
N LEU A 245 26.94 15.60 18.13
CA LEU A 245 26.20 14.82 19.14
C LEU A 245 25.04 14.02 18.53
N CYS A 246 24.31 14.59 17.56
CA CYS A 246 23.28 13.85 16.81
C CYS A 246 23.86 12.59 16.16
N ILE A 247 25.05 12.69 15.56
CA ILE A 247 25.71 11.57 14.88
C ILE A 247 26.23 10.54 15.89
N ASP A 248 27.04 10.95 16.89
CA ASP A 248 27.63 10.02 17.86
C ASP A 248 26.56 9.28 18.68
N ARG A 249 25.53 10.01 19.13
CA ARG A 249 24.45 9.41 19.92
C ARG A 249 23.33 8.81 19.06
N ARG A 250 23.33 9.03 17.74
CA ARG A 250 22.27 8.59 16.81
C ARG A 250 20.87 9.04 17.26
N VAL A 251 20.78 10.27 17.78
CA VAL A 251 19.55 10.82 18.38
C VAL A 251 18.62 11.36 17.29
N THR A 252 17.33 11.05 17.41
CA THR A 252 16.30 11.63 16.53
C THR A 252 15.81 12.94 17.14
N MET A 253 16.23 14.07 16.57
CA MET A 253 15.65 15.38 16.89
C MET A 253 14.45 15.66 15.98
N ARG A 254 13.29 15.97 16.56
CA ARG A 254 12.08 16.37 15.84
C ARG A 254 11.55 17.68 16.40
N GLY A 255 11.32 18.66 15.54
CA GLY A 255 10.52 19.84 15.88
C GLY A 255 9.04 19.45 16.03
N ILE A 256 8.40 19.96 17.08
CA ILE A 256 6.96 19.81 17.35
C ILE A 256 6.37 21.21 17.52
N ASP A 257 5.58 21.64 16.55
CA ASP A 257 4.73 22.84 16.63
C ASP A 257 3.40 22.49 17.34
N ALA A 258 2.42 23.39 17.33
CA ALA A 258 1.05 23.08 17.71
C ALA A 258 0.52 21.85 16.94
N GLY A 259 0.12 20.82 17.68
CA GLY A 259 -0.47 19.60 17.12
C GLY A 259 -1.72 19.89 16.29
N SER A 260 -1.96 19.07 15.28
CA SER A 260 -3.15 19.17 14.43
C SER A 260 -4.43 18.86 15.21
N LYS A 261 -5.60 19.16 14.63
CA LYS A 261 -6.89 18.77 15.22
C LYS A 261 -6.91 17.27 15.59
N HIS A 262 -6.35 16.40 14.74
CA HIS A 262 -6.28 14.96 15.01
C HIS A 262 -5.42 14.61 16.22
N ASP A 263 -4.20 15.16 16.33
CA ASP A 263 -3.32 14.92 17.48
C ASP A 263 -3.99 15.34 18.81
N LEU A 264 -4.82 16.38 18.73
CA LEU A 264 -5.52 16.97 19.86
C LEU A 264 -6.82 16.22 20.20
N ASP A 265 -7.52 15.66 19.20
CA ASP A 265 -8.64 14.74 19.39
C ASP A 265 -8.17 13.39 19.98
N ASP A 266 -7.01 12.88 19.54
CA ASP A 266 -6.37 11.70 20.13
C ASP A 266 -5.92 11.95 21.58
N LEU A 267 -5.42 13.16 21.90
CA LEU A 267 -5.18 13.57 23.29
C LEU A 267 -6.48 13.58 24.11
N CYS A 268 -7.57 14.11 23.58
CA CYS A 268 -8.89 14.09 24.23
C CYS A 268 -9.39 12.65 24.44
N ALA A 269 -9.15 11.74 23.50
CA ALA A 269 -9.48 10.33 23.63
C ALA A 269 -8.63 9.63 24.70
N ALA A 270 -7.32 9.89 24.76
CA ALA A 270 -6.42 9.35 25.78
C ALA A 270 -6.78 9.82 27.21
N ILE A 271 -7.10 11.12 27.37
CA ILE A 271 -7.61 11.70 28.62
C ILE A 271 -8.93 11.02 29.03
N SER A 272 -9.82 10.81 28.06
CA SER A 272 -11.12 10.15 28.28
C SER A 272 -10.96 8.68 28.67
N ALA A 273 -10.04 7.94 28.04
CA ALA A 273 -9.77 6.54 28.36
C ALA A 273 -9.14 6.37 29.76
N THR A 274 -8.19 7.25 30.11
CA THR A 274 -7.47 7.21 31.40
C THR A 274 -8.24 7.82 32.57
N GLN A 275 -9.37 8.50 32.32
CA GLN A 275 -10.12 9.27 33.32
C GLN A 275 -9.24 10.29 34.08
N MET A 276 -8.31 10.91 33.36
CA MET A 276 -7.28 11.76 33.94
C MET A 276 -7.83 13.08 34.49
N SER A 277 -7.92 13.20 35.82
CA SER A 277 -8.34 14.45 36.48
C SER A 277 -7.22 15.48 36.50
N PHE A 278 -7.40 16.64 35.86
CA PHE A 278 -6.46 17.77 35.79
C PHE A 278 -6.62 18.83 36.90
N THR A 279 -7.39 18.56 37.96
CA THR A 279 -7.57 19.47 39.10
C THR A 279 -6.30 19.74 39.89
N ASP A 280 -5.31 18.86 39.74
CA ASP A 280 -3.97 18.92 40.32
C ASP A 280 -3.08 19.99 39.64
N ILE A 281 -3.08 20.08 38.32
CA ILE A 281 -2.16 20.95 37.57
C ILE A 281 -2.61 22.42 37.48
N ILE A 282 -3.72 22.77 38.14
CA ILE A 282 -4.22 24.15 38.22
C ILE A 282 -3.49 24.86 39.35
N ASP A 283 -2.87 25.99 39.04
CA ASP A 283 -2.21 26.84 40.03
C ASP A 283 -3.23 27.72 40.77
N SER A 284 -4.07 28.40 39.99
CA SER A 284 -4.99 29.45 40.44
C SER A 284 -6.11 29.63 39.42
N VAL A 285 -7.31 29.99 39.90
CA VAL A 285 -8.49 30.28 39.06
C VAL A 285 -9.00 31.68 39.40
N GLU A 286 -8.54 32.66 38.64
CA GLU A 286 -8.91 34.06 38.84
C GLU A 286 -10.20 34.41 38.07
N PRO A 287 -11.00 35.39 38.54
CA PRO A 287 -12.13 35.93 37.80
C PRO A 287 -11.69 36.78 36.60
N TRP A 288 -12.57 36.93 35.62
CA TRP A 288 -12.38 37.74 34.40
C TRP A 288 -11.73 39.11 34.65
N GLU A 289 -12.21 39.84 35.65
CA GLU A 289 -11.79 41.20 36.00
C GLU A 289 -10.33 41.31 36.49
N LYS A 290 -9.64 40.18 36.65
CA LYS A 290 -8.23 40.09 37.09
C LYS A 290 -7.25 39.61 36.00
N ALA A 291 -7.67 39.51 34.74
CA ALA A 291 -6.80 38.99 33.66
C ALA A 291 -5.41 39.68 33.57
N GLU A 292 -5.33 41.00 33.78
CA GLU A 292 -4.08 41.77 33.87
C GLU A 292 -3.16 41.28 35.01
N GLN A 293 -3.72 41.04 36.19
CA GLN A 293 -2.97 40.57 37.37
C GLN A 293 -2.43 39.15 37.17
N ALA A 294 -3.19 38.29 36.48
CA ALA A 294 -2.78 36.94 36.15
C ALA A 294 -1.67 36.91 35.07
N LEU A 295 -1.74 37.79 34.06
CA LEU A 295 -0.66 37.98 33.08
C LEU A 295 0.64 38.41 33.77
N GLN A 296 0.58 39.38 34.69
CA GLN A 296 1.76 39.83 35.45
C GLN A 296 2.34 38.73 36.35
N TYR A 297 1.50 37.95 37.04
CA TYR A 297 1.92 36.82 37.88
C TYR A 297 2.69 35.74 37.07
N ILE A 298 2.30 35.54 35.80
CA ILE A 298 2.95 34.62 34.87
C ILE A 298 4.23 35.22 34.29
N TRP A 299 4.24 36.52 33.98
CA TRP A 299 5.42 37.24 33.51
C TRP A 299 6.56 37.19 34.53
N GLU A 300 6.23 37.37 35.81
CA GLU A 300 7.12 37.21 36.96
C GLU A 300 7.52 35.74 37.23
N GLY A 301 6.95 34.78 36.49
CA GLY A 301 7.28 33.36 36.56
C GLY A 301 6.90 32.70 37.89
N LYS A 302 5.89 33.20 38.60
CA LYS A 302 5.50 32.71 39.95
C LYS A 302 4.71 31.40 39.92
N GLN A 303 3.92 31.17 38.87
CA GLN A 303 3.02 30.03 38.71
C GLN A 303 3.73 28.66 38.74
N VAL A 304 3.16 27.70 39.46
CA VAL A 304 3.67 26.31 39.57
C VAL A 304 2.84 25.32 38.74
N GLY A 305 1.68 25.77 38.24
CA GLY A 305 0.81 25.05 37.31
C GLY A 305 0.18 26.00 36.30
N LYS A 306 -0.94 25.60 35.72
CA LYS A 306 -1.72 26.40 34.76
C LYS A 306 -2.61 27.40 35.52
N VAL A 307 -2.53 28.68 35.17
CA VAL A 307 -3.41 29.75 35.67
C VAL A 307 -4.61 29.88 34.74
N VAL A 308 -5.82 30.02 35.30
CA VAL A 308 -7.07 30.01 34.53
C VAL A 308 -7.91 31.25 34.87
N ILE A 309 -8.35 31.98 33.85
CA ILE A 309 -9.36 33.02 33.94
C ILE A 309 -10.75 32.39 33.78
N ARG A 310 -11.65 32.61 34.74
CA ARG A 310 -13.05 32.16 34.69
C ARG A 310 -13.98 33.28 34.24
N LEU A 311 -14.89 32.93 33.33
CA LEU A 311 -15.95 33.81 32.87
C LEU A 311 -17.28 33.45 33.57
N GLY A 312 -17.81 34.37 34.38
CA GLY A 312 -19.15 34.27 34.99
C GLY A 312 -19.23 33.80 36.45
N ARG A 313 -20.39 34.06 37.07
CA ARG A 313 -20.59 34.03 38.53
C ARG A 313 -20.80 32.64 39.18
N LYS A 314 -21.12 31.59 38.43
CA LYS A 314 -21.32 30.24 39.03
C LYS A 314 -19.98 29.61 39.44
N ARG A 315 -20.01 28.69 40.41
CA ARG A 315 -18.89 27.76 40.63
C ARG A 315 -18.57 27.08 39.30
N ILE A 316 -17.30 27.09 38.88
CA ILE A 316 -16.83 26.01 38.03
C ILE A 316 -16.96 24.75 38.87
N ASP A 317 -17.82 23.83 38.45
CA ASP A 317 -17.68 22.44 38.85
C ASP A 317 -16.34 21.98 38.27
N LEU A 318 -15.36 21.56 39.08
CA LEU A 318 -14.04 21.18 38.55
C LEU A 318 -14.13 19.97 37.60
N ALA A 319 -15.26 19.24 37.61
CA ALA A 319 -15.63 18.31 36.56
C ALA A 319 -15.56 18.92 35.14
N LEU A 320 -15.79 20.22 34.94
CA LEU A 320 -15.78 20.85 33.62
C LEU A 320 -14.39 20.85 32.96
N LEU A 321 -13.31 20.74 33.74
CA LEU A 321 -11.93 20.58 33.26
C LEU A 321 -11.48 19.10 33.21
N THR A 322 -12.34 18.15 33.60
CA THR A 322 -11.99 16.72 33.76
C THR A 322 -13.04 15.73 33.24
N SER A 323 -14.13 16.21 32.64
CA SER A 323 -15.21 15.40 32.06
C SER A 323 -15.58 15.85 30.65
N ILE A 324 -14.63 15.74 29.71
CA ILE A 324 -15.01 15.51 28.32
C ILE A 324 -15.49 14.05 28.27
N ARG A 325 -16.79 13.83 27.99
CA ARG A 325 -17.38 12.49 27.96
C ARG A 325 -18.56 12.45 26.98
N LEU A 326 -18.65 11.31 26.29
CA LEU A 326 -19.68 10.89 25.34
C LEU A 326 -19.57 11.53 23.94
N PHE A 327 -19.88 10.82 22.84
CA PHE A 327 -20.51 9.48 22.77
C PHE A 327 -19.66 8.38 22.11
N GLY A 328 -19.39 7.33 22.88
CA GLY A 328 -19.24 5.97 22.38
C GLY A 328 -20.38 5.09 22.94
N LYS A 329 -21.06 4.35 22.08
CA LYS A 329 -22.08 3.30 22.38
C LYS A 329 -22.16 2.41 21.13
N MET A 330 -22.16 1.08 21.19
CA MET A 330 -22.07 0.11 22.31
C MET A 330 -21.29 -1.12 21.82
N ALA A 331 -20.30 -1.59 22.58
CA ALA A 331 -19.86 -2.99 22.64
C ALA A 331 -18.70 -3.11 23.65
N SER A 332 -18.98 -3.48 24.89
CA SER A 332 -17.94 -3.70 25.92
C SER A 332 -18.25 -4.96 26.72
N SER A 333 -17.55 -6.04 26.42
CA SER A 333 -17.55 -7.28 27.20
C SER A 333 -16.19 -7.96 27.06
N GLU A 334 -15.58 -8.28 28.20
CA GLU A 334 -14.39 -9.13 28.37
C GLU A 334 -13.06 -8.58 27.83
N ILE A 335 -12.33 -7.87 28.70
CA ILE A 335 -10.88 -7.72 28.62
C ILE A 335 -10.21 -8.92 29.30
N ARG A 336 -9.18 -9.50 28.68
CA ARG A 336 -8.09 -10.20 29.38
C ARG A 336 -6.75 -9.56 29.01
N ALA A 337 -5.77 -9.65 29.89
CA ALA A 337 -4.57 -8.81 29.86
C ALA A 337 -3.35 -9.50 29.21
N GLY A 338 -2.51 -8.72 28.51
CA GLY A 338 -1.15 -9.11 28.12
C GLY A 338 -0.55 -8.30 26.95
N GLY A 339 0.72 -7.88 27.08
CA GLY A 339 1.62 -7.53 25.96
C GLY A 339 1.64 -6.08 25.43
N ILE A 340 2.85 -5.53 25.19
CA ILE A 340 3.15 -4.24 24.51
C ILE A 340 4.46 -4.36 23.69
N PRO A 341 4.55 -3.75 22.49
CA PRO A 341 5.78 -3.16 21.89
C PRO A 341 5.53 -1.66 21.48
N GLU A 342 6.42 -0.76 21.02
CA GLU A 342 7.77 -0.69 20.38
C GLU A 342 7.74 -0.22 18.90
N SER A 343 7.42 1.06 18.65
CA SER A 343 6.97 1.72 17.39
C SER A 343 7.98 1.94 16.22
N PRO A 344 7.85 1.24 15.07
CA PRO A 344 8.56 1.54 13.80
C PRO A 344 8.11 2.73 12.88
N HIS A 345 8.80 3.86 13.06
CA HIS A 345 9.43 4.73 12.04
C HIS A 345 8.69 5.22 10.76
N ASP A 346 8.49 6.54 10.64
CA ASP A 346 8.25 7.29 9.38
C ASP A 346 9.51 7.39 8.47
N PRO A 347 9.36 7.38 7.12
CA PRO A 347 10.44 7.65 6.15
C PRO A 347 10.31 9.00 5.42
N GLU A 348 11.42 9.71 5.21
CA GLU A 348 11.44 11.00 4.48
C GLU A 348 11.31 10.90 2.95
N SER A 349 10.68 11.95 2.40
CA SER A 349 10.84 12.59 1.08
C SER A 349 11.04 11.74 -0.19
N GLY A 350 10.13 11.95 -1.16
CA GLY A 350 10.22 11.39 -2.51
C GLY A 350 8.92 10.74 -2.98
N ALA A 351 7.83 11.54 -3.05
CA ALA A 351 6.47 11.05 -3.31
C ALA A 351 6.26 10.51 -4.74
N SER A 352 6.74 9.28 -5.00
CA SER A 352 6.01 8.36 -5.88
C SER A 352 4.69 7.99 -5.20
N SER A 353 3.70 7.49 -5.93
CA SER A 353 2.41 7.09 -5.34
C SER A 353 2.48 5.83 -4.46
N LEU A 354 3.66 5.40 -4.02
CA LEU A 354 3.92 4.14 -3.33
C LEU A 354 4.54 4.30 -1.93
N SER A 355 4.95 5.51 -1.52
CA SER A 355 5.11 5.76 -0.09
C SER A 355 3.73 5.72 0.57
N LEU A 356 2.74 6.39 -0.04
CA LEU A 356 1.34 6.45 0.42
C LEU A 356 0.78 5.07 0.79
N ASP A 357 0.91 4.05 -0.07
CA ASP A 357 0.40 2.69 0.23
C ASP A 357 1.02 2.10 1.51
N LYS A 358 2.31 2.36 1.75
CA LYS A 358 3.02 1.88 2.94
C LYS A 358 2.66 2.69 4.18
N ASP A 359 2.59 4.00 4.05
CA ASP A 359 2.25 4.94 5.12
C ASP A 359 0.78 4.74 5.56
N VAL A 360 -0.13 4.51 4.61
CA VAL A 360 -1.55 4.19 4.86
C VAL A 360 -1.70 2.80 5.48
N ALA A 361 -0.92 1.79 5.05
CA ALA A 361 -0.92 0.49 5.70
C ALA A 361 -0.46 0.58 7.16
N ILE A 362 0.68 1.25 7.43
CA ILE A 362 1.21 1.42 8.80
C ILE A 362 0.24 2.22 9.68
N LYS A 363 -0.37 3.29 9.15
CA LYS A 363 -1.39 4.07 9.88
C LYS A 363 -2.71 3.33 10.11
N LEU A 364 -2.97 2.25 9.37
CA LEU A 364 -4.20 1.47 9.51
C LEU A 364 -4.10 0.42 10.62
N VAL A 365 -3.04 -0.39 10.60
CA VAL A 365 -2.82 -1.48 11.58
C VAL A 365 -1.97 -1.05 12.79
N GLY A 366 -1.43 0.17 12.74
CA GLY A 366 -0.40 0.60 13.68
C GLY A 366 0.92 -0.12 13.42
N GLU A 367 1.85 0.04 14.34
CA GLU A 367 3.22 -0.39 14.17
C GLU A 367 3.48 -1.85 14.60
N HIS A 368 2.54 -2.46 15.33
CA HIS A 368 2.64 -3.80 15.91
C HIS A 368 1.73 -4.81 15.25
N ALA A 369 2.22 -6.04 15.16
CA ALA A 369 1.38 -7.17 14.78
C ALA A 369 0.29 -7.35 15.84
N GLN A 370 -0.97 -7.40 15.40
CA GLN A 370 -2.12 -7.63 16.27
C GLN A 370 -2.53 -9.10 16.17
N GLU A 371 -2.98 -9.72 17.26
CA GLU A 371 -3.62 -11.04 17.15
C GLU A 371 -4.93 -10.92 16.36
N ILE A 372 -5.14 -11.86 15.44
CA ILE A 372 -6.30 -11.90 14.55
C ILE A 372 -7.06 -13.18 14.86
N ASP A 373 -8.38 -13.09 15.06
CA ASP A 373 -9.28 -14.25 15.03
C ASP A 373 -9.17 -14.97 13.67
N PRO A 374 -8.75 -16.24 13.62
CA PRO A 374 -8.65 -17.01 12.38
C PRO A 374 -9.96 -17.10 11.57
N GLU A 375 -11.14 -16.98 12.19
CA GLU A 375 -12.41 -16.95 11.45
C GLU A 375 -12.72 -15.58 10.81
N VAL A 376 -12.26 -14.48 11.42
CA VAL A 376 -12.26 -13.16 10.75
C VAL A 376 -11.23 -13.15 9.62
N GLU A 377 -10.03 -13.70 9.85
CA GLU A 377 -8.98 -13.80 8.83
C GLU A 377 -9.47 -14.56 7.58
N LYS A 378 -10.12 -15.73 7.77
CA LYS A 378 -10.76 -16.50 6.69
C LYS A 378 -11.90 -15.74 6.01
N ARG A 379 -12.69 -14.96 6.75
CA ARG A 379 -13.80 -14.15 6.21
C ARG A 379 -13.30 -13.03 5.30
N VAL A 380 -12.24 -12.34 5.72
CA VAL A 380 -11.57 -11.30 4.94
C VAL A 380 -10.94 -11.87 3.68
N LEU A 381 -10.21 -12.99 3.80
CA LEU A 381 -9.63 -13.69 2.65
C LEU A 381 -10.71 -14.09 1.62
N ARG A 382 -11.85 -14.64 2.07
CA ARG A 382 -12.99 -14.95 1.19
C ARG A 382 -13.56 -13.72 0.48
N LYS A 383 -13.66 -12.56 1.16
CA LYS A 383 -14.10 -11.30 0.52
C LYS A 383 -13.11 -10.82 -0.55
N ILE A 384 -11.80 -10.88 -0.27
CA ILE A 384 -10.74 -10.53 -1.21
C ILE A 384 -10.78 -11.46 -2.43
N ASP A 385 -10.91 -12.77 -2.22
CA ASP A 385 -11.06 -13.76 -3.29
C ASP A 385 -12.31 -13.51 -4.14
N LEU A 386 -13.47 -13.28 -3.53
CA LEU A 386 -14.74 -13.04 -4.23
C LEU A 386 -14.73 -11.77 -5.09
N PHE A 387 -13.89 -10.78 -4.78
CA PHE A 387 -13.74 -9.57 -5.60
C PHE A 387 -12.64 -9.71 -6.66
N LEU A 388 -11.42 -10.09 -6.25
CA LEU A 388 -10.26 -10.08 -7.14
C LEU A 388 -10.22 -11.29 -8.09
N ILE A 389 -10.52 -12.50 -7.63
CA ILE A 389 -10.32 -13.71 -8.44
C ILE A 389 -11.26 -13.77 -9.64
N PRO A 390 -12.57 -13.45 -9.55
CA PRO A 390 -13.42 -13.33 -10.73
C PRO A 390 -12.93 -12.27 -11.73
N ALA A 391 -12.51 -11.10 -11.26
CA ALA A 391 -11.96 -10.05 -12.10
C ALA A 391 -10.67 -10.50 -12.82
N MET A 392 -9.78 -11.22 -12.13
CA MET A 392 -8.55 -11.75 -12.71
C MET A 392 -8.79 -12.92 -13.67
N ILE A 393 -9.79 -13.78 -13.40
CA ILE A 393 -10.23 -14.84 -14.33
C ILE A 393 -10.78 -14.23 -15.62
N VAL A 394 -11.57 -13.16 -15.54
CA VAL A 394 -12.07 -12.44 -16.73
C VAL A 394 -10.93 -11.74 -17.47
N GLY A 395 -10.09 -10.96 -16.77
CA GLY A 395 -9.02 -10.19 -17.41
C GLY A 395 -7.94 -11.05 -18.07
N TYR A 396 -7.47 -12.11 -17.41
CA TYR A 396 -6.50 -13.03 -18.00
C TYR A 396 -7.14 -13.95 -19.04
N GLY A 397 -8.46 -14.21 -18.92
CA GLY A 397 -9.27 -14.85 -19.93
C GLY A 397 -9.35 -14.04 -21.23
N LEU A 398 -9.60 -12.73 -21.15
CA LEU A 398 -9.62 -11.82 -22.30
C LEU A 398 -8.23 -11.72 -22.96
N VAL A 399 -7.17 -11.67 -22.16
CA VAL A 399 -5.77 -11.80 -22.63
C VAL A 399 -5.56 -13.10 -23.42
N TYR A 400 -6.11 -14.23 -22.97
CA TYR A 400 -5.99 -15.48 -23.71
C TYR A 400 -6.85 -15.49 -24.98
N TYR A 401 -8.06 -14.91 -24.92
CA TYR A 401 -8.97 -14.83 -26.06
C TYR A 401 -8.37 -14.03 -27.21
N ASP A 402 -7.81 -12.83 -26.97
CA ASP A 402 -7.20 -11.98 -28.01
C ASP A 402 -5.93 -12.58 -28.67
N LYS A 403 -5.31 -13.57 -28.00
CA LYS A 403 -4.24 -14.39 -28.58
C LYS A 403 -4.81 -15.48 -29.47
N ALA A 404 -5.78 -16.25 -28.96
CA ALA A 404 -6.40 -17.39 -29.63
C ALA A 404 -7.32 -17.00 -30.82
N ILE A 405 -7.89 -15.79 -30.79
CA ILE A 405 -8.83 -15.30 -31.80
C ILE A 405 -8.23 -15.25 -33.20
N LEU A 406 -6.90 -15.08 -33.32
CA LEU A 406 -6.18 -15.12 -34.60
C LEU A 406 -6.38 -16.45 -35.32
N GLY A 407 -6.35 -17.58 -34.59
CA GLY A 407 -6.57 -18.92 -35.15
C GLY A 407 -7.98 -19.12 -35.70
N SER A 408 -8.99 -18.45 -35.12
CA SER A 408 -10.36 -18.43 -35.65
C SER A 408 -10.52 -17.44 -36.81
N ALA A 409 -9.93 -16.24 -36.72
CA ALA A 409 -9.92 -15.25 -37.80
C ALA A 409 -9.30 -15.80 -39.10
N VAL A 410 -8.24 -16.60 -38.96
CA VAL A 410 -7.57 -17.36 -40.03
C VAL A 410 -8.53 -18.29 -40.77
N LEU A 411 -9.40 -19.00 -40.06
CA LEU A 411 -10.47 -19.84 -40.65
C LEU A 411 -11.61 -19.00 -41.24
N PHE A 412 -11.90 -17.82 -40.68
CA PHE A 412 -12.96 -16.90 -41.13
C PHE A 412 -12.54 -15.99 -42.29
N GLY A 413 -11.46 -16.31 -42.99
CA GLY A 413 -11.05 -15.68 -44.25
C GLY A 413 -9.90 -14.69 -44.16
N MET A 414 -9.45 -14.29 -42.96
CA MET A 414 -8.34 -13.32 -42.76
C MET A 414 -7.08 -13.72 -43.56
N THR A 415 -6.79 -15.02 -43.64
CA THR A 415 -5.66 -15.59 -44.38
C THR A 415 -5.66 -15.19 -45.85
N LYS A 416 -6.84 -15.13 -46.48
CA LYS A 416 -7.03 -14.71 -47.87
C LYS A 416 -7.07 -13.19 -47.97
N ASP A 417 -7.89 -12.52 -47.17
CA ASP A 417 -8.08 -11.06 -47.20
C ASP A 417 -6.74 -10.31 -47.00
N LEU A 418 -5.87 -10.79 -46.10
CA LEU A 418 -4.59 -10.13 -45.77
C LEU A 418 -3.36 -10.75 -46.47
N SER A 419 -3.56 -11.78 -47.31
CA SER A 419 -2.48 -12.55 -47.96
C SER A 419 -1.46 -13.16 -46.99
N LEU A 420 -1.93 -13.85 -45.94
CA LEU A 420 -1.08 -14.50 -44.92
C LEU A 420 -0.57 -15.88 -45.35
N SER A 421 -1.25 -16.55 -46.28
CA SER A 421 -0.71 -17.74 -46.97
C SER A 421 -0.36 -17.41 -48.40
N VAL A 422 0.84 -17.81 -48.84
CA VAL A 422 1.30 -17.65 -50.23
C VAL A 422 1.42 -19.04 -50.86
N THR A 423 0.53 -19.36 -51.79
CA THR A 423 0.58 -20.59 -52.57
C THR A 423 1.38 -20.35 -53.84
N ASN A 424 2.54 -21.00 -53.96
CA ASN A 424 3.30 -21.03 -55.20
C ASN A 424 2.75 -22.17 -56.08
N THR A 425 2.26 -21.82 -57.26
CA THR A 425 1.71 -22.73 -58.27
C THR A 425 2.75 -23.20 -59.29
N ALA A 426 3.96 -22.65 -59.29
CA ALA A 426 5.06 -23.09 -60.16
C ALA A 426 5.78 -24.36 -59.63
N THR A 427 5.44 -24.82 -58.42
CA THR A 427 5.89 -26.11 -57.86
C THR A 427 4.82 -27.17 -58.09
N THR A 428 5.23 -28.40 -58.41
CA THR A 428 4.32 -29.55 -58.55
C THR A 428 4.64 -30.59 -57.48
N PRO A 429 3.72 -30.89 -56.54
CA PRO A 429 2.44 -30.23 -56.30
C PRO A 429 2.61 -28.79 -55.74
N PRO A 430 1.60 -27.91 -55.89
CA PRO A 430 1.66 -26.53 -55.40
C PRO A 430 2.00 -26.42 -53.92
N THR A 431 2.99 -25.59 -53.60
CA THR A 431 3.50 -25.42 -52.22
C THR A 431 2.94 -24.15 -51.58
N THR A 432 2.26 -24.30 -50.45
CA THR A 432 1.76 -23.16 -49.66
C THR A 432 2.72 -22.86 -48.51
N ASP A 433 3.14 -21.61 -48.41
CA ASP A 433 3.86 -21.05 -47.27
C ASP A 433 2.90 -20.23 -46.39
N THR A 434 3.08 -20.35 -45.07
CA THR A 434 2.34 -19.59 -44.03
C THR A 434 3.28 -18.82 -43.10
N SER A 435 4.55 -18.66 -43.48
CA SER A 435 5.56 -17.88 -42.74
C SER A 435 5.05 -16.52 -42.24
N ARG A 436 4.19 -15.83 -43.01
CA ARG A 436 3.56 -14.57 -42.59
C ARG A 436 2.62 -14.71 -41.40
N LEU A 437 1.88 -15.82 -41.30
CA LEU A 437 1.05 -16.13 -40.12
C LEU A 437 1.90 -16.50 -38.91
N SER A 438 3.00 -17.26 -39.11
CA SER A 438 3.96 -17.54 -38.04
C SER A 438 4.56 -16.25 -37.49
N TRP A 439 5.00 -15.33 -38.36
CA TRP A 439 5.51 -14.02 -37.95
C TRP A 439 4.45 -13.11 -37.33
N ALA A 440 3.21 -13.07 -37.83
CA ALA A 440 2.11 -12.34 -37.20
C ALA A 440 1.73 -12.90 -35.81
N THR A 441 2.03 -14.17 -35.55
CA THR A 441 1.91 -14.79 -34.23
C THR A 441 3.11 -14.41 -33.34
N SER A 442 4.35 -14.55 -33.82
CA SER A 442 5.57 -14.22 -33.06
C SER A 442 5.70 -12.73 -32.74
N LEU A 443 5.33 -11.82 -33.66
CA LEU A 443 5.48 -10.36 -33.50
C LEU A 443 4.70 -9.79 -32.31
N PHE A 444 3.58 -10.41 -31.96
CA PHE A 444 2.84 -10.10 -30.75
C PHE A 444 3.70 -10.28 -29.48
N TYR A 445 4.48 -11.36 -29.40
CA TYR A 445 5.35 -11.63 -28.25
C TYR A 445 6.65 -10.81 -28.27
N PHE A 446 7.13 -10.39 -29.45
CA PHE A 446 8.14 -9.33 -29.54
C PHE A 446 7.61 -7.99 -29.01
N GLY A 447 6.33 -7.68 -29.27
CA GLY A 447 5.60 -6.58 -28.65
C GLY A 447 5.59 -6.70 -27.13
N MET A 448 5.18 -7.86 -26.59
CA MET A 448 5.17 -8.10 -25.13
C MET A 448 6.55 -7.92 -24.48
N LEU A 449 7.63 -8.36 -25.14
CA LEU A 449 9.00 -8.14 -24.66
C LEU A 449 9.38 -6.66 -24.60
N ALA A 450 9.04 -5.88 -25.63
CA ALA A 450 9.30 -4.44 -25.67
C ALA A 450 8.43 -3.66 -24.66
N GLY A 451 7.19 -4.10 -24.45
CA GLY A 451 6.26 -3.48 -23.51
C GLY A 451 6.53 -3.82 -22.04
N LEU A 452 7.19 -4.96 -21.77
CA LEU A 452 7.43 -5.47 -20.41
C LEU A 452 7.98 -4.40 -19.46
N TYR A 453 9.08 -3.74 -19.83
CA TYR A 453 9.74 -2.75 -18.96
C TYR A 453 8.92 -1.45 -18.82
N PRO A 454 8.46 -0.78 -19.89
CA PRO A 454 7.61 0.41 -19.78
C PRO A 454 6.31 0.19 -18.99
N MET A 455 5.60 -0.92 -19.23
CA MET A 455 4.33 -1.20 -18.55
C MET A 455 4.54 -1.57 -17.07
N THR A 456 5.58 -2.36 -16.76
CA THR A 456 5.93 -2.66 -15.36
C THR A 456 6.36 -1.40 -14.62
N PHE A 457 7.12 -0.50 -15.25
CA PHE A 457 7.52 0.78 -14.68
C PHE A 457 6.30 1.68 -14.38
N ALA A 458 5.32 1.73 -15.28
CA ALA A 458 4.07 2.47 -15.04
C ALA A 458 3.30 1.92 -13.83
N LEU A 459 3.12 0.61 -13.74
CA LEU A 459 2.51 -0.11 -12.60
C LEU A 459 3.29 0.00 -11.27
N GLN A 460 4.52 0.50 -11.31
CA GLN A 460 5.43 0.69 -10.16
C GLN A 460 5.67 2.15 -9.77
N ARG A 461 5.07 3.13 -10.47
CA ARG A 461 5.22 4.57 -10.15
C ARG A 461 3.91 5.36 -10.03
N PHE A 462 2.80 4.79 -10.48
CA PHE A 462 1.51 5.47 -10.55
C PHE A 462 0.39 4.56 -9.98
N ASN A 463 -0.75 5.16 -9.64
CA ASN A 463 -1.90 4.47 -9.04
C ASN A 463 -2.40 3.31 -9.91
N LEU A 464 -2.40 2.11 -9.33
CA LEU A 464 -2.60 0.83 -9.99
C LEU A 464 -3.92 0.77 -10.77
N GLY A 465 -5.06 1.05 -10.14
CA GLY A 465 -6.38 0.96 -10.78
C GLY A 465 -6.55 1.94 -11.95
N ARG A 466 -6.03 3.17 -11.82
CA ARG A 466 -6.14 4.21 -12.86
C ARG A 466 -5.28 3.89 -14.09
N ILE A 467 -4.05 3.41 -13.87
CA ILE A 467 -3.16 2.98 -14.95
C ILE A 467 -3.71 1.74 -15.63
N LEU A 468 -4.10 0.73 -14.85
CA LEU A 468 -4.59 -0.53 -15.39
C LEU A 468 -5.85 -0.32 -16.25
N GLY A 469 -6.81 0.48 -15.77
CA GLY A 469 -7.99 0.84 -16.56
C GLY A 469 -7.67 1.60 -17.85
N GLY A 470 -6.83 2.62 -17.78
CA GLY A 470 -6.43 3.40 -18.96
C GLY A 470 -5.68 2.57 -20.02
N VAL A 471 -4.73 1.72 -19.59
CA VAL A 471 -3.95 0.87 -20.50
C VAL A 471 -4.80 -0.27 -21.06
N VAL A 472 -5.73 -0.85 -20.30
CA VAL A 472 -6.68 -1.86 -20.81
C VAL A 472 -7.67 -1.27 -21.81
N ILE A 473 -8.15 -0.04 -21.61
CA ILE A 473 -8.94 0.68 -22.63
C ILE A 473 -8.11 0.92 -23.90
N PHE A 474 -6.82 1.25 -23.78
CA PHE A 474 -5.96 1.44 -24.95
C PHE A 474 -5.68 0.12 -25.69
N TRP A 475 -5.48 -1.00 -24.96
CA TRP A 475 -5.43 -2.35 -25.53
C TRP A 475 -6.73 -2.70 -26.26
N ALA A 476 -7.90 -2.42 -25.67
CA ALA A 476 -9.20 -2.64 -26.29
C ALA A 476 -9.35 -1.90 -27.63
N LEU A 477 -8.90 -0.64 -27.70
CA LEU A 477 -8.89 0.14 -28.94
C LEU A 477 -7.96 -0.48 -30.00
N ILE A 478 -6.76 -0.94 -29.62
CA ILE A 478 -5.82 -1.60 -30.55
C ILE A 478 -6.35 -2.97 -31.02
N CYS A 479 -7.08 -3.69 -30.17
CA CYS A 479 -7.78 -4.93 -30.50
C CYS A 479 -8.88 -4.67 -31.55
N MET A 480 -9.75 -3.67 -31.33
CA MET A 480 -10.77 -3.27 -32.31
C MET A 480 -10.16 -2.79 -33.64
N LEU A 481 -9.04 -2.05 -33.60
CA LEU A 481 -8.33 -1.60 -34.79
C LEU A 481 -7.80 -2.75 -35.67
N THR A 482 -7.70 -3.99 -35.17
CA THR A 482 -7.42 -5.16 -36.03
C THR A 482 -8.46 -5.29 -37.15
N ALA A 483 -9.73 -4.95 -36.89
CA ALA A 483 -10.78 -5.00 -37.90
C ALA A 483 -10.55 -4.02 -39.06
N ALA A 484 -9.78 -2.94 -38.87
CA ALA A 484 -9.44 -1.98 -39.92
C ALA A 484 -8.21 -2.38 -40.75
N VAL A 485 -7.53 -3.49 -40.42
CA VAL A 485 -6.32 -3.93 -41.13
C VAL A 485 -6.66 -4.50 -42.51
N THR A 486 -5.97 -4.00 -43.55
CA THR A 486 -6.16 -4.40 -44.96
C THR A 486 -4.94 -5.10 -45.58
N SER A 487 -3.84 -5.27 -44.84
CA SER A 487 -2.64 -5.97 -45.34
C SER A 487 -1.85 -6.68 -44.23
N TRP A 488 -1.07 -7.70 -44.61
CA TRP A 488 -0.14 -8.37 -43.69
C TRP A 488 0.86 -7.42 -43.01
N LYS A 489 1.30 -6.34 -43.69
CA LYS A 489 2.16 -5.31 -43.09
C LYS A 489 1.44 -4.55 -41.97
N GLY A 490 0.17 -4.21 -42.19
CA GLY A 490 -0.68 -3.62 -41.16
C GLY A 490 -0.89 -4.57 -39.97
N LEU A 491 -1.11 -5.86 -40.25
CA LEU A 491 -1.25 -6.88 -39.20
C LEU A 491 0.04 -7.04 -38.36
N TYR A 492 1.21 -6.98 -38.99
CA TYR A 492 2.49 -7.04 -38.29
C TYR A 492 2.65 -5.90 -37.29
N ALA A 493 2.37 -4.66 -37.72
CA ALA A 493 2.40 -3.49 -36.84
C ALA A 493 1.35 -3.57 -35.73
N GLN A 494 0.10 -3.93 -36.08
CA GLN A 494 -0.99 -4.09 -35.14
C GLN A 494 -0.65 -5.12 -34.05
N ARG A 495 -0.17 -6.31 -34.42
CA ARG A 495 0.15 -7.38 -33.46
C ARG A 495 1.29 -6.98 -32.53
N PHE A 496 2.31 -6.27 -33.03
CA PHE A 496 3.38 -5.73 -32.19
C PHE A 496 2.84 -4.73 -31.15
N PHE A 497 2.06 -3.72 -31.56
CA PHE A 497 1.50 -2.74 -30.62
C PHE A 497 0.47 -3.35 -29.66
N LEU A 498 -0.31 -4.34 -30.11
CA LEU A 498 -1.24 -5.09 -29.26
C LEU A 498 -0.49 -5.75 -28.09
N GLY A 499 0.56 -6.52 -28.39
CA GLY A 499 1.37 -7.18 -27.36
C GLY A 499 2.15 -6.20 -26.47
N PHE A 500 2.60 -5.07 -27.02
CA PHE A 500 3.26 -4.01 -26.26
C PHE A 500 2.38 -3.43 -25.14
N VAL A 501 1.08 -3.27 -25.41
CA VAL A 501 0.13 -2.72 -24.43
C VAL A 501 -0.43 -3.81 -23.52
N GLU A 502 -0.69 -5.01 -24.05
CA GLU A 502 -1.24 -6.14 -23.28
C GLU A 502 -0.27 -6.70 -22.21
N SER A 503 1.05 -6.47 -22.35
CA SER A 503 2.07 -6.90 -21.37
C SER A 503 1.83 -6.37 -19.93
N VAL A 504 0.98 -5.35 -19.78
CA VAL A 504 0.54 -4.79 -18.49
C VAL A 504 -0.27 -5.79 -17.65
N ILE A 505 -1.06 -6.69 -18.26
CA ILE A 505 -2.01 -7.53 -17.50
C ILE A 505 -1.29 -8.61 -16.68
N PRO A 506 -0.41 -9.47 -17.25
CA PRO A 506 0.21 -10.53 -16.45
C PRO A 506 1.12 -9.96 -15.34
N THR A 507 1.79 -8.84 -15.61
CA THR A 507 2.69 -8.15 -14.66
C THR A 507 1.91 -7.41 -13.57
N GLY A 508 0.82 -6.72 -13.93
CA GLY A 508 -0.10 -6.09 -13.00
C GLY A 508 -0.80 -7.11 -12.10
N PHE A 509 -1.21 -8.26 -12.64
CA PHE A 509 -1.84 -9.33 -11.88
C PHE A 509 -0.89 -10.01 -10.91
N MET A 510 0.38 -10.23 -11.30
CA MET A 510 1.42 -10.65 -10.35
C MET A 510 1.65 -9.61 -9.24
N CYS A 511 1.61 -8.31 -9.55
CA CYS A 511 1.68 -7.24 -8.55
C CYS A 511 0.49 -7.30 -7.57
N ILE A 512 -0.74 -7.41 -8.07
CA ILE A 512 -1.96 -7.55 -7.24
C ILE A 512 -1.83 -8.78 -6.33
N VAL A 513 -1.46 -9.94 -6.87
CA VAL A 513 -1.29 -11.17 -6.10
C VAL A 513 -0.25 -10.99 -4.98
N SER A 514 0.88 -10.35 -5.28
CA SER A 514 1.91 -10.05 -4.27
C SER A 514 1.50 -9.02 -3.21
N GLY A 515 0.47 -8.20 -3.48
CA GLY A 515 0.00 -7.12 -2.62
C GLY A 515 -1.29 -7.38 -1.84
N TYR A 516 -1.96 -8.52 -2.09
CA TYR A 516 -3.22 -8.91 -1.44
C TYR A 516 -3.19 -10.31 -0.80
N TYR A 517 -2.19 -11.14 -1.13
CA TYR A 517 -2.07 -12.53 -0.65
C TYR A 517 -0.70 -12.85 -0.07
N THR A 518 -0.66 -13.69 0.97
CA THR A 518 0.57 -14.20 1.59
C THR A 518 1.26 -15.23 0.70
N GLN A 519 2.55 -15.50 0.91
CA GLN A 519 3.31 -16.43 0.05
C GLN A 519 2.71 -17.84 -0.05
N GLU A 520 2.03 -18.32 1.01
CA GLU A 520 1.32 -19.61 1.02
C GLU A 520 0.06 -19.57 0.16
N GLU A 521 -0.71 -18.48 0.24
CA GLU A 521 -1.94 -18.27 -0.52
C GLU A 521 -1.69 -18.06 -2.01
N GLN A 522 -0.60 -17.36 -2.36
CA GLN A 522 -0.26 -16.94 -3.72
C GLN A 522 -0.23 -18.13 -4.69
N ALA A 523 0.34 -19.28 -4.31
CA ALA A 523 0.46 -20.45 -5.18
C ALA A 523 -0.89 -21.02 -5.63
N LEU A 524 -1.90 -21.00 -4.76
CA LEU A 524 -3.25 -21.49 -5.08
C LEU A 524 -4.02 -20.47 -5.93
N ARG A 525 -3.96 -19.18 -5.58
CA ARG A 525 -4.62 -18.11 -6.35
C ARG A 525 -4.01 -17.95 -7.74
N GLN A 526 -2.68 -18.13 -7.86
CA GLN A 526 -1.97 -18.21 -9.14
C GLN A 526 -2.61 -19.26 -10.06
N SER A 527 -2.87 -20.46 -9.55
CA SER A 527 -3.52 -21.52 -10.35
C SER A 527 -4.97 -21.17 -10.70
N TRP A 528 -5.73 -20.55 -9.78
CA TRP A 528 -7.11 -20.13 -10.05
C TRP A 528 -7.21 -19.15 -11.22
N TRP A 529 -6.52 -18.00 -11.17
CA TRP A 529 -6.64 -17.02 -12.27
C TRP A 529 -5.94 -17.50 -13.55
N PHE A 530 -4.83 -18.23 -13.46
CA PHE A 530 -4.12 -18.77 -14.63
C PHE A 530 -4.94 -19.86 -15.35
N SER A 531 -5.82 -20.57 -14.64
CA SER A 531 -6.74 -21.56 -15.24
C SER A 531 -7.74 -20.95 -16.24
N SER A 532 -7.92 -19.63 -16.24
CA SER A 532 -8.68 -18.91 -17.27
C SER A 532 -8.15 -19.15 -18.70
N THR A 533 -6.88 -19.52 -18.86
CA THR A 533 -6.28 -20.08 -20.09
C THR A 533 -7.17 -21.18 -20.70
N GLY A 534 -7.55 -22.16 -19.89
CA GLY A 534 -8.43 -23.26 -20.31
C GLY A 534 -9.89 -22.83 -20.45
N LEU A 535 -10.40 -22.05 -19.49
CA LEU A 535 -11.78 -21.57 -19.49
C LEU A 535 -12.10 -20.71 -20.73
N PHE A 536 -11.23 -19.77 -21.11
CA PHE A 536 -11.44 -18.90 -22.27
C PHE A 536 -11.03 -19.55 -23.60
N THR A 537 -10.34 -20.69 -23.58
CA THR A 537 -10.32 -21.60 -24.75
C THR A 537 -11.73 -22.11 -25.04
N ILE A 538 -12.51 -22.48 -24.02
CA ILE A 538 -13.90 -22.93 -24.16
C ILE A 538 -14.83 -21.74 -24.47
N VAL A 539 -14.84 -20.69 -23.63
CA VAL A 539 -15.75 -19.54 -23.78
C VAL A 539 -15.47 -18.77 -25.07
N GLY A 540 -14.20 -18.48 -25.37
CA GLY A 540 -13.79 -17.86 -26.63
C GLY A 540 -14.09 -18.73 -27.85
N GLY A 541 -13.97 -20.06 -27.72
CA GLY A 541 -14.41 -21.01 -28.73
C GLY A 541 -15.92 -20.94 -28.99
N ALA A 542 -16.74 -20.91 -27.94
CA ALA A 542 -18.19 -20.79 -28.04
C ALA A 542 -18.64 -19.46 -28.68
N LEU A 543 -18.02 -18.33 -28.29
CA LEU A 543 -18.24 -17.03 -28.91
C LEU A 543 -17.88 -17.06 -30.40
N ASN A 544 -16.71 -17.59 -30.74
CA ASN A 544 -16.27 -17.70 -32.14
C ASN A 544 -17.16 -18.64 -32.96
N TYR A 545 -17.68 -19.72 -32.38
CA TYR A 545 -18.64 -20.63 -33.03
C TYR A 545 -19.99 -19.95 -33.33
N GLY A 546 -20.46 -19.06 -32.45
CA GLY A 546 -21.63 -18.22 -32.72
C GLY A 546 -21.38 -17.25 -33.88
N PHE A 547 -20.28 -16.50 -33.82
CA PHE A 547 -19.94 -15.51 -34.85
C PHE A 547 -19.55 -16.12 -36.22
N ALA A 548 -19.07 -17.36 -36.25
CA ALA A 548 -18.81 -18.12 -37.48
C ALA A 548 -20.04 -18.24 -38.39
N GLN A 549 -21.23 -18.25 -37.79
CA GLN A 549 -22.51 -18.45 -38.48
C GLN A 549 -23.07 -17.16 -39.10
N ILE A 550 -22.45 -16.00 -38.88
CA ILE A 550 -22.87 -14.72 -39.47
C ILE A 550 -22.68 -14.76 -40.98
N THR A 551 -23.79 -14.76 -41.73
CA THR A 551 -23.82 -14.85 -43.20
C THR A 551 -24.01 -13.52 -43.92
N GLY A 552 -24.35 -12.44 -43.20
CA GLY A 552 -24.63 -11.13 -43.78
C GLY A 552 -24.00 -9.94 -43.03
N GLY A 553 -24.33 -8.73 -43.49
CA GLY A 553 -23.79 -7.46 -42.99
C GLY A 553 -22.56 -6.97 -43.78
N ALA A 554 -22.09 -5.77 -43.43
CA ALA A 554 -21.08 -5.04 -44.21
C ALA A 554 -19.61 -5.48 -43.94
N LEU A 555 -19.35 -6.15 -42.82
CA LEU A 555 -18.00 -6.59 -42.43
C LEU A 555 -17.79 -8.08 -42.67
N ARG A 556 -16.52 -8.48 -42.79
CA ARG A 556 -16.07 -9.88 -42.82
C ARG A 556 -16.28 -10.55 -41.46
N ARG A 557 -16.53 -11.86 -41.47
CA ARG A 557 -16.69 -12.69 -40.25
C ARG A 557 -15.57 -12.49 -39.23
N TRP A 558 -14.32 -12.40 -39.69
CA TRP A 558 -13.17 -12.20 -38.81
C TRP A 558 -13.09 -10.79 -38.19
N GLN A 559 -13.68 -9.76 -38.82
CA GLN A 559 -13.69 -8.40 -38.28
C GLN A 559 -14.63 -8.30 -37.06
N TYR A 560 -15.81 -8.93 -37.12
CA TYR A 560 -16.79 -8.90 -36.02
C TYR A 560 -16.23 -9.50 -34.71
N ILE A 561 -15.43 -10.57 -34.77
CA ILE A 561 -14.89 -11.19 -33.54
C ILE A 561 -13.84 -10.31 -32.86
N TYR A 562 -13.00 -9.57 -33.62
CA TYR A 562 -12.09 -8.57 -33.03
C TYR A 562 -12.84 -7.38 -32.43
N LEU A 563 -13.95 -6.95 -33.05
CA LEU A 563 -14.82 -5.93 -32.48
C LEU A 563 -15.46 -6.42 -31.17
N LEU A 564 -15.96 -7.66 -31.11
CA LEU A 564 -16.47 -8.27 -29.88
C LEU A 564 -15.40 -8.33 -28.78
N ALA A 565 -14.22 -8.89 -29.08
CA ALA A 565 -13.13 -9.02 -28.13
C ALA A 565 -12.71 -7.66 -27.57
N GLY A 566 -12.51 -6.68 -28.43
CA GLY A 566 -12.20 -5.31 -28.04
C GLY A 566 -13.31 -4.64 -27.22
N CYS A 567 -14.59 -4.84 -27.54
CA CYS A 567 -15.70 -4.34 -26.72
C CYS A 567 -15.73 -4.97 -25.31
N LEU A 568 -15.50 -6.29 -25.19
CA LEU A 568 -15.42 -6.97 -23.90
C LEU A 568 -14.22 -6.47 -23.08
N THR A 569 -13.06 -6.30 -23.72
CA THR A 569 -11.86 -5.71 -23.09
C THR A 569 -12.06 -4.25 -22.70
N PHE A 570 -12.83 -3.46 -23.47
CA PHE A 570 -13.15 -2.07 -23.12
C PHE A 570 -14.01 -1.98 -21.86
N LEU A 571 -15.05 -2.83 -21.75
CA LEU A 571 -15.87 -2.94 -20.54
C LEU A 571 -15.04 -3.41 -19.33
N PHE A 572 -14.12 -4.36 -19.52
CA PHE A 572 -13.18 -4.77 -18.47
C PHE A 572 -12.21 -3.64 -18.09
N GLY A 573 -11.77 -2.82 -19.04
CA GLY A 573 -10.95 -1.63 -18.79
C GLY A 573 -11.67 -0.58 -17.95
N ILE A 574 -12.99 -0.37 -18.17
CA ILE A 574 -13.83 0.44 -17.29
C ILE A 574 -13.88 -0.18 -15.88
N PHE A 575 -14.08 -1.50 -15.76
CA PHE A 575 -14.07 -2.17 -14.46
C PHE A 575 -12.73 -2.00 -13.71
N CYS A 576 -11.60 -2.03 -14.41
CA CYS A 576 -10.27 -1.89 -13.79
C CYS A 576 -10.06 -0.57 -13.02
N PHE A 577 -10.79 0.51 -13.33
CA PHE A 577 -10.73 1.75 -12.53
C PHE A 577 -11.27 1.59 -11.10
N PHE A 578 -12.10 0.57 -10.85
CA PHE A 578 -12.67 0.27 -9.53
C PHE A 578 -11.80 -0.70 -8.71
N ILE A 579 -10.66 -1.17 -9.25
CA ILE A 579 -9.72 -2.02 -8.51
C ILE A 579 -8.90 -1.14 -7.54
N PRO A 580 -8.98 -1.35 -6.22
CA PRO A 580 -8.24 -0.56 -5.24
C PRO A 580 -6.72 -0.84 -5.31
N ASN A 581 -5.91 0.18 -4.99
CA ASN A 581 -4.45 0.10 -5.13
C ASN A 581 -3.83 -0.92 -4.15
N SER A 582 -4.32 -0.93 -2.92
CA SER A 582 -3.87 -1.79 -1.82
C SER A 582 -5.04 -2.24 -0.92
N PRO A 583 -4.88 -3.32 -0.13
CA PRO A 583 -5.90 -3.77 0.81
C PRO A 583 -6.28 -2.72 1.87
N ALA A 584 -5.42 -1.76 2.17
CA ALA A 584 -5.72 -0.65 3.07
C ALA A 584 -6.71 0.35 2.47
N GLU A 585 -6.76 0.49 1.14
CA GLU A 585 -7.72 1.31 0.39
C GLU A 585 -8.95 0.51 -0.11
N ALA A 586 -9.05 -0.79 0.20
CA ALA A 586 -10.07 -1.67 -0.38
C ALA A 586 -11.50 -1.29 0.03
N TRP A 587 -12.19 -0.55 -0.85
CA TRP A 587 -13.53 0.00 -0.60
C TRP A 587 -14.60 -1.04 -0.24
N PHE A 588 -14.44 -2.29 -0.69
CA PHE A 588 -15.35 -3.41 -0.42
C PHE A 588 -15.12 -4.11 0.94
N LEU A 589 -14.08 -3.69 1.70
CA LEU A 589 -13.80 -4.15 3.06
C LEU A 589 -14.17 -3.07 4.09
N SER A 590 -14.66 -3.47 5.27
CA SER A 590 -14.83 -2.57 6.43
C SER A 590 -13.46 -2.10 6.98
N ARG A 591 -13.42 -1.08 7.87
CA ARG A 591 -12.17 -0.62 8.49
C ARG A 591 -11.43 -1.76 9.22
N GLU A 592 -12.17 -2.55 9.99
CA GLU A 592 -11.66 -3.75 10.69
C GLU A 592 -11.17 -4.82 9.70
N GLU A 593 -11.91 -5.05 8.61
CA GLU A 593 -11.52 -6.04 7.60
C GLU A 593 -10.27 -5.61 6.81
N ARG A 594 -10.04 -4.31 6.63
CA ARG A 594 -8.79 -3.78 6.04
C ARG A 594 -7.61 -3.91 7.01
N ILE A 595 -7.82 -3.66 8.31
CA ILE A 595 -6.82 -3.92 9.37
C ILE A 595 -6.36 -5.38 9.27
N VAL A 596 -7.31 -6.32 9.30
CA VAL A 596 -7.03 -7.76 9.15
C VAL A 596 -6.39 -8.10 7.81
N ALA A 597 -6.79 -7.47 6.70
CA ALA A 597 -6.19 -7.71 5.39
C ALA A 597 -4.71 -7.30 5.32
N VAL A 598 -4.34 -6.18 5.97
CA VAL A 598 -2.95 -5.69 6.04
C VAL A 598 -2.12 -6.49 7.04
N GLU A 599 -2.67 -6.82 8.23
CA GLU A 599 -2.00 -7.68 9.21
C GLU A 599 -1.67 -9.07 8.66
N ARG A 600 -2.56 -9.66 7.85
CA ARG A 600 -2.28 -10.96 7.20
C ARG A 600 -1.03 -10.92 6.30
N LEU A 601 -0.77 -9.79 5.65
CA LEU A 601 0.43 -9.59 4.82
C LEU A 601 1.69 -9.30 5.65
N ARG A 602 1.54 -8.62 6.81
CA ARG A 602 2.59 -8.47 7.82
C ARG A 602 3.02 -9.84 8.36
N LYS A 603 2.08 -10.68 8.81
CA LYS A 603 2.32 -12.09 9.20
C LYS A 603 2.98 -12.89 8.08
N GLY A 604 2.47 -12.77 6.84
CA GLY A 604 2.99 -13.47 5.67
C GLY A 604 4.37 -13.02 5.16
N GLN A 605 5.07 -12.13 5.88
CA GLN A 605 6.40 -11.59 5.55
C GLN A 605 6.50 -11.09 4.10
N THR A 606 5.37 -10.65 3.53
CA THR A 606 5.25 -10.28 2.11
C THR A 606 5.51 -8.77 2.00
N GLY A 607 6.77 -8.40 2.28
CA GLY A 607 7.17 -7.02 2.57
C GLY A 607 6.71 -5.98 1.54
N VAL A 608 6.09 -4.91 2.04
CA VAL A 608 5.49 -3.84 1.22
C VAL A 608 6.50 -3.28 0.20
N ARG A 609 6.23 -3.54 -1.09
CA ARG A 609 6.95 -3.13 -2.31
C ARG A 609 8.27 -2.36 -2.08
N CYS A 610 9.38 -3.10 -1.97
CA CYS A 610 10.73 -2.50 -1.92
C CYS A 610 11.08 -1.81 -3.26
N GLN A 611 11.07 -0.47 -3.29
CA GLN A 611 11.36 0.31 -4.51
C GLN A 611 12.86 0.44 -4.85
N LYS A 612 13.79 0.06 -3.95
CA LYS A 612 15.24 0.20 -4.16
C LYS A 612 15.86 -1.09 -4.73
N ILE A 613 16.29 -1.05 -5.98
CA ILE A 613 16.97 -2.16 -6.66
C ILE A 613 18.33 -2.43 -5.99
N LYS A 614 18.47 -3.61 -5.38
CA LYS A 614 19.73 -4.06 -4.76
C LYS A 614 20.62 -4.74 -5.79
N MET A 615 21.66 -4.06 -6.27
CA MET A 615 22.53 -4.59 -7.33
C MET A 615 23.20 -5.92 -6.98
N GLU A 616 23.52 -6.16 -5.70
CA GLU A 616 24.06 -7.46 -5.26
C GLU A 616 23.04 -8.60 -5.39
N GLN A 617 21.75 -8.34 -5.13
CA GLN A 617 20.68 -9.31 -5.42
C GLN A 617 20.53 -9.57 -6.93
N VAL A 618 20.76 -8.57 -7.79
CA VAL A 618 20.76 -8.73 -9.26
C VAL A 618 21.92 -9.64 -9.70
N LYS A 619 23.15 -9.38 -9.23
CA LYS A 619 24.32 -10.24 -9.49
C LYS A 619 24.05 -11.67 -9.03
N GLU A 620 23.54 -11.84 -7.81
CA GLU A 620 23.26 -13.16 -7.25
C GLU A 620 22.18 -13.92 -8.02
N ALA A 621 21.19 -13.21 -8.57
CA ALA A 621 20.14 -13.79 -9.43
C ALA A 621 20.72 -14.36 -10.74
N PHE A 622 21.53 -13.59 -11.46
CA PHE A 622 22.15 -14.07 -12.71
C PHE A 622 23.20 -15.16 -12.49
N LEU A 623 23.83 -15.20 -11.30
CA LEU A 623 24.71 -16.28 -10.85
C LEU A 623 23.95 -17.44 -10.16
N ASP A 624 22.62 -17.48 -10.23
CA ASP A 624 21.83 -18.59 -9.69
C ASP A 624 21.43 -19.57 -10.79
N VAL A 625 21.92 -20.82 -10.68
CA VAL A 625 21.52 -21.91 -11.57
C VAL A 625 20.00 -22.15 -11.56
N LYS A 626 19.31 -21.83 -10.44
CA LYS A 626 17.85 -21.92 -10.35
C LYS A 626 17.14 -21.01 -11.36
N LEU A 627 17.65 -19.79 -11.59
CA LEU A 627 17.07 -18.85 -12.56
C LEU A 627 17.16 -19.41 -13.99
N TRP A 628 18.33 -19.93 -14.37
CA TRP A 628 18.54 -20.47 -15.71
C TRP A 628 17.80 -21.79 -15.96
N LEU A 629 17.69 -22.66 -14.95
CA LEU A 629 16.87 -23.87 -15.06
C LEU A 629 15.38 -23.54 -15.24
N VAL A 630 14.83 -22.61 -14.45
CA VAL A 630 13.44 -22.14 -14.58
C VAL A 630 13.21 -21.40 -15.92
N PHE A 631 14.18 -20.60 -16.39
CA PHE A 631 14.15 -19.98 -17.71
C PHE A 631 14.07 -21.03 -18.82
N VAL A 632 14.91 -22.07 -18.77
CA VAL A 632 14.90 -23.17 -19.75
C VAL A 632 13.60 -23.99 -19.67
N MET A 633 13.11 -24.30 -18.47
CA MET A 633 11.81 -24.98 -18.28
C MET A 633 10.66 -24.18 -18.91
N MET A 634 10.56 -22.89 -18.59
CA MET A 634 9.52 -22.00 -19.11
C MET A 634 9.61 -21.83 -20.63
N GLY A 635 10.80 -21.54 -21.15
CA GLY A 635 11.04 -21.29 -22.58
C GLY A 635 10.83 -22.52 -23.44
N SER A 636 11.09 -23.72 -22.91
CA SER A 636 10.80 -24.98 -23.59
C SER A 636 9.32 -25.37 -23.50
N ALA A 637 8.73 -25.37 -22.31
CA ALA A 637 7.33 -25.78 -22.12
C ALA A 637 6.33 -24.88 -22.88
N TYR A 638 6.54 -23.56 -22.87
CA TYR A 638 5.59 -22.62 -23.49
C TYR A 638 5.61 -22.59 -25.04
N THR A 639 6.50 -23.38 -25.68
CA THR A 639 6.48 -23.58 -27.14
C THR A 639 5.17 -24.18 -27.65
N VAL A 640 4.54 -25.05 -26.85
CA VAL A 640 3.22 -25.64 -27.13
C VAL A 640 2.18 -24.55 -27.30
N ASN A 641 2.10 -23.59 -26.37
CA ASN A 641 1.14 -22.49 -26.46
C ASN A 641 1.35 -21.64 -27.70
N GLY A 642 2.62 -21.33 -28.04
CA GLY A 642 2.95 -20.57 -29.24
C GLY A 642 2.36 -21.20 -30.51
N ALA A 643 2.52 -22.51 -30.68
CA ALA A 643 1.92 -23.24 -31.80
C ALA A 643 0.38 -23.33 -31.69
N VAL A 644 -0.14 -23.71 -30.52
CA VAL A 644 -1.57 -24.01 -30.30
C VAL A 644 -2.46 -22.76 -30.37
N SER A 645 -2.01 -21.61 -29.87
CA SER A 645 -2.81 -20.37 -29.82
C SER A 645 -3.06 -19.76 -31.20
N GLY A 646 -2.02 -19.64 -32.05
CA GLY A 646 -2.14 -19.06 -33.39
C GLY A 646 -2.69 -20.02 -34.45
N PHE A 647 -2.45 -21.33 -34.31
CA PHE A 647 -2.73 -22.33 -35.36
C PHE A 647 -3.67 -23.46 -34.93
N GLY A 648 -4.12 -23.53 -33.67
CA GLY A 648 -4.91 -24.65 -33.13
C GLY A 648 -6.09 -25.10 -33.99
N PRO A 649 -7.10 -24.24 -34.21
CA PRO A 649 -8.25 -24.56 -35.07
C PRO A 649 -7.85 -24.91 -36.52
N LEU A 650 -6.76 -24.31 -37.04
CA LEU A 650 -6.24 -24.62 -38.38
C LEU A 650 -5.56 -26.00 -38.44
N ILE A 651 -4.90 -26.43 -37.36
CA ILE A 651 -4.35 -27.78 -37.20
C ILE A 651 -5.48 -28.80 -37.11
N VAL A 652 -6.51 -28.56 -36.29
CA VAL A 652 -7.65 -29.49 -36.18
C VAL A 652 -8.40 -29.64 -37.50
N ALA A 653 -8.58 -28.55 -38.26
CA ALA A 653 -9.13 -28.59 -39.62
C ALA A 653 -8.28 -29.40 -40.61
N THR A 654 -7.02 -29.74 -40.29
CA THR A 654 -6.23 -30.68 -41.12
C THR A 654 -6.61 -32.14 -40.94
N PHE A 655 -7.34 -32.49 -39.87
CA PHE A 655 -7.85 -33.84 -39.60
C PHE A 655 -9.21 -34.12 -40.26
N GLY A 656 -9.62 -33.28 -41.22
CA GLY A 656 -10.83 -33.43 -42.03
C GLY A 656 -12.11 -32.80 -41.47
N TRP A 657 -12.08 -32.20 -40.27
CA TRP A 657 -13.23 -31.53 -39.67
C TRP A 657 -13.56 -30.18 -40.34
N SER A 658 -14.84 -29.77 -40.31
CA SER A 658 -15.24 -28.45 -40.78
C SER A 658 -14.70 -27.30 -39.92
N THR A 659 -14.79 -26.06 -40.43
CA THR A 659 -14.44 -24.84 -39.67
C THR A 659 -15.18 -24.73 -38.33
N LEU A 660 -16.44 -25.17 -38.26
CA LEU A 660 -17.26 -25.09 -37.05
C LEU A 660 -16.85 -26.17 -36.02
N GLU A 661 -16.72 -27.41 -36.46
CA GLU A 661 -16.27 -28.53 -35.61
C GLU A 661 -14.83 -28.31 -35.11
N SER A 662 -13.94 -27.75 -35.94
CA SER A 662 -12.57 -27.42 -35.54
C SER A 662 -12.48 -26.36 -34.44
N ILE A 663 -13.54 -25.56 -34.22
CA ILE A 663 -13.64 -24.64 -33.09
C ILE A 663 -14.17 -25.37 -31.85
N LEU A 664 -15.16 -26.26 -32.00
CA LEU A 664 -15.67 -27.08 -30.90
C LEU A 664 -14.61 -28.04 -30.34
N TRP A 665 -13.75 -28.59 -31.20
CA TRP A 665 -12.62 -29.45 -30.79
C TRP A 665 -11.51 -28.72 -30.03
N GLN A 666 -11.58 -27.39 -29.86
CA GLN A 666 -10.76 -26.68 -28.89
C GLN A 666 -11.25 -26.91 -27.43
N PHE A 667 -12.52 -27.28 -27.24
CA PHE A 667 -13.13 -27.35 -25.91
C PHE A 667 -12.51 -28.44 -25.02
N PRO A 668 -12.21 -29.68 -25.50
CA PRO A 668 -11.56 -30.69 -24.67
C PRO A 668 -10.14 -30.32 -24.25
N LEU A 669 -9.37 -29.64 -25.13
CA LEU A 669 -8.06 -29.07 -24.79
C LEU A 669 -8.21 -28.02 -23.69
N GLY A 670 -9.16 -27.09 -23.85
CA GLY A 670 -9.46 -26.06 -22.84
C GLY A 670 -9.91 -26.65 -21.50
N GLY A 671 -10.75 -27.70 -21.53
CA GLY A 671 -11.23 -28.41 -20.34
C GLY A 671 -10.12 -29.15 -19.60
N LEU A 672 -9.27 -29.89 -20.31
CA LEU A 672 -8.13 -30.57 -19.70
C LEU A 672 -7.10 -29.57 -19.17
N CYS A 673 -6.88 -28.45 -19.86
CA CYS A 673 -6.02 -27.36 -19.37
C CYS A 673 -6.57 -26.74 -18.06
N LEU A 674 -7.87 -26.40 -18.03
CA LEU A 674 -8.57 -25.88 -16.85
C LEU A 674 -8.49 -26.84 -15.66
N ILE A 675 -8.86 -28.11 -15.88
CA ILE A 675 -8.87 -29.14 -14.82
C ILE A 675 -7.45 -29.43 -14.32
N ALA A 676 -6.46 -29.59 -15.22
CA ALA A 676 -5.09 -29.90 -14.83
C ALA A 676 -4.43 -28.77 -14.02
N ILE A 677 -4.65 -27.50 -14.41
CA ILE A 677 -4.15 -26.33 -13.65
C ILE A 677 -4.75 -26.31 -12.24
N LEU A 678 -6.07 -26.45 -12.12
CA LEU A 678 -6.76 -26.41 -10.82
C LEU A 678 -6.37 -27.61 -9.92
N ALA A 679 -6.32 -28.82 -10.47
CA ALA A 679 -5.93 -30.02 -9.75
C ALA A 679 -4.47 -29.96 -9.27
N CYS A 680 -3.55 -29.48 -10.11
CA CYS A 680 -2.15 -29.33 -9.72
C CYS A 680 -1.95 -28.21 -8.69
N GLY A 681 -2.70 -27.10 -8.78
CA GLY A 681 -2.71 -26.03 -7.78
C GLY A 681 -3.21 -26.53 -6.41
N TRP A 682 -4.33 -27.26 -6.40
CA TRP A 682 -4.86 -27.90 -5.19
C TRP A 682 -3.84 -28.89 -4.58
N ALA A 683 -3.32 -29.84 -5.37
CA ALA A 683 -2.35 -30.82 -4.90
C ALA A 683 -1.07 -30.18 -4.35
N SER A 684 -0.55 -29.14 -5.03
CA SER A 684 0.63 -28.36 -4.61
C SER A 684 0.43 -27.48 -3.36
N SER A 685 -0.82 -27.37 -2.89
CA SER A 685 -1.20 -26.73 -1.62
C SER A 685 -1.51 -27.75 -0.53
N ARG A 686 -1.95 -28.97 -0.89
CA ARG A 686 -2.36 -30.01 0.06
C ARG A 686 -1.24 -30.97 0.47
N PHE A 687 -0.22 -31.14 -0.37
CA PHE A 687 0.92 -32.04 -0.15
C PHE A 687 2.24 -31.29 -0.34
N PRO A 688 3.20 -31.37 0.61
CA PRO A 688 4.51 -30.74 0.47
C PRO A 688 5.41 -31.50 -0.51
N ASN A 689 6.35 -30.81 -1.13
CA ASN A 689 7.47 -31.39 -1.89
C ASN A 689 7.11 -32.28 -3.10
N ILE A 690 5.92 -32.08 -3.71
CA ILE A 690 5.49 -32.80 -4.93
C ILE A 690 5.48 -31.94 -6.20
N ARG A 691 5.90 -30.66 -6.17
CA ARG A 691 5.61 -29.71 -7.26
C ARG A 691 6.34 -30.06 -8.56
N ILE A 692 7.63 -30.41 -8.47
CA ILE A 692 8.43 -30.88 -9.61
C ILE A 692 7.95 -32.26 -10.09
N MET A 693 7.49 -33.13 -9.18
CA MET A 693 6.94 -34.44 -9.55
C MET A 693 5.63 -34.31 -10.33
N LEU A 694 4.72 -33.42 -9.90
CA LEU A 694 3.52 -33.08 -10.65
C LEU A 694 3.85 -32.46 -12.02
N LEU A 695 4.88 -31.62 -12.10
CA LEU A 695 5.31 -30.99 -13.35
C LEU A 695 5.80 -32.04 -14.34
N ILE A 696 6.71 -32.92 -13.92
CA ILE A 696 7.22 -34.03 -14.75
C ILE A 696 6.08 -34.97 -15.16
N ALA A 697 5.15 -35.29 -14.25
CA ALA A 697 3.98 -36.11 -14.55
C ALA A 697 3.08 -35.47 -15.62
N ASN A 698 2.89 -34.14 -15.60
CA ASN A 698 2.10 -33.42 -16.60
C ASN A 698 2.84 -33.21 -17.95
N CYS A 699 4.15 -33.41 -18.01
CA CYS A 699 4.91 -33.43 -19.26
C CYS A 699 4.61 -34.67 -20.11
N LEU A 700 4.41 -35.84 -19.49
CA LEU A 700 4.23 -37.11 -20.20
C LEU A 700 2.96 -37.13 -21.10
N PRO A 701 1.78 -36.64 -20.66
CA PRO A 701 0.61 -36.52 -21.53
C PRO A 701 0.83 -35.58 -22.72
N VAL A 702 1.56 -34.47 -22.57
CA VAL A 702 1.88 -33.57 -23.70
C VAL A 702 2.74 -34.28 -24.74
N MET A 703 3.77 -35.00 -24.31
CA MET A 703 4.64 -35.79 -25.20
C MET A 703 3.84 -36.89 -25.91
N ALA A 704 2.97 -37.60 -25.18
CA ALA A 704 2.08 -38.61 -25.74
C ALA A 704 1.11 -38.02 -26.76
N GLY A 705 0.49 -36.86 -26.47
CA GLY A 705 -0.42 -36.16 -27.38
C GLY A 705 0.27 -35.70 -28.66
N CYS A 706 1.48 -35.14 -28.57
CA CYS A 706 2.31 -34.82 -29.73
C CYS A 706 2.62 -36.06 -30.58
N ALA A 707 2.95 -37.20 -29.94
CA ALA A 707 3.20 -38.46 -30.65
C ALA A 707 1.93 -39.03 -31.31
N MET A 708 0.77 -38.93 -30.65
CA MET A 708 -0.54 -39.35 -31.18
C MET A 708 -0.95 -38.54 -32.41
N ILE A 709 -0.70 -37.23 -32.45
CA ILE A 709 -0.98 -36.41 -33.64
C ILE A 709 -0.01 -36.75 -34.77
N TRP A 710 1.29 -36.89 -34.46
CA TRP A 710 2.32 -37.11 -35.48
C TRP A 710 2.22 -38.50 -36.12
N LYS A 711 2.04 -39.55 -35.32
CA LYS A 711 2.04 -40.95 -35.77
C LYS A 711 0.63 -41.53 -35.98
N GLY A 712 -0.41 -40.84 -35.53
CA GLY A 712 -1.80 -41.20 -35.83
C GLY A 712 -2.13 -41.00 -37.32
N SER A 713 -3.08 -41.78 -37.82
CA SER A 713 -3.60 -41.63 -39.19
C SER A 713 -4.47 -40.37 -39.30
N TRP A 714 -4.21 -39.53 -40.29
CA TRP A 714 -5.05 -38.36 -40.60
C TRP A 714 -6.08 -38.73 -41.67
N THR A 715 -7.07 -39.56 -41.27
CA THR A 715 -8.27 -39.82 -42.07
C THR A 715 -9.21 -38.62 -42.06
N TYR A 716 -10.29 -38.67 -42.85
CA TYR A 716 -11.44 -37.80 -42.62
C TYR A 716 -11.99 -38.03 -41.20
N HIS A 717 -12.29 -36.95 -40.47
CA HIS A 717 -12.74 -36.96 -39.07
C HIS A 717 -11.84 -37.80 -38.14
N ALA A 718 -10.51 -37.66 -38.26
CA ALA A 718 -9.57 -38.50 -37.50
C ALA A 718 -9.63 -38.25 -35.98
N GLY A 719 -10.08 -39.27 -35.23
CA GLY A 719 -10.22 -39.20 -33.77
C GLY A 719 -8.89 -39.21 -33.00
N THR A 720 -7.90 -40.01 -33.41
CA THR A 720 -6.62 -40.14 -32.68
C THR A 720 -5.82 -38.83 -32.61
N PRO A 721 -5.68 -38.04 -33.70
CA PRO A 721 -5.08 -36.70 -33.63
C PRO A 721 -5.86 -35.73 -32.75
N VAL A 722 -7.20 -35.76 -32.77
CA VAL A 722 -8.05 -34.93 -31.89
C VAL A 722 -7.88 -35.29 -30.42
N ALA A 723 -7.82 -36.59 -30.09
CA ALA A 723 -7.55 -37.05 -28.73
C ALA A 723 -6.14 -36.61 -28.26
N GLY A 724 -5.12 -36.77 -29.11
CA GLY A 724 -3.77 -36.29 -28.82
C GLY A 724 -3.72 -34.77 -28.61
N TYR A 725 -4.40 -34.00 -29.46
CA TYR A 725 -4.53 -32.55 -29.35
C TYR A 725 -5.24 -32.12 -28.07
N SER A 726 -6.25 -32.86 -27.64
CA SER A 726 -6.95 -32.62 -26.37
C SER A 726 -6.01 -32.82 -25.17
N ILE A 727 -5.26 -33.93 -25.17
CA ILE A 727 -4.36 -34.32 -24.08
C ILE A 727 -3.16 -33.38 -23.95
N ILE A 728 -2.71 -32.73 -25.04
CA ILE A 728 -1.72 -31.64 -24.99
C ILE A 728 -2.14 -30.52 -24.02
N GLY A 729 -3.43 -30.35 -23.72
CA GLY A 729 -3.95 -29.36 -22.76
C GLY A 729 -3.28 -29.37 -21.37
N THR A 730 -2.67 -30.48 -20.93
CA THR A 730 -1.91 -30.51 -19.65
C THR A 730 -0.67 -29.61 -19.65
N PHE A 731 -0.27 -29.05 -20.81
CA PHE A 731 0.78 -28.03 -20.89
C PHE A 731 0.53 -26.87 -19.92
N GLY A 732 -0.73 -26.45 -19.74
CA GLY A 732 -1.08 -25.36 -18.84
C GLY A 732 -0.66 -25.62 -17.38
N ALA A 733 -0.77 -26.87 -16.91
CA ALA A 733 -0.35 -27.26 -15.57
C ALA A 733 1.18 -27.25 -15.42
N VAL A 734 1.93 -27.77 -16.41
CA VAL A 734 3.41 -27.72 -16.45
C VAL A 734 3.91 -26.28 -16.30
N VAL A 735 3.27 -25.35 -17.01
CA VAL A 735 3.63 -23.93 -16.97
C VAL A 735 3.25 -23.30 -15.63
N SER A 736 2.01 -23.51 -15.15
CA SER A 736 1.55 -22.97 -13.86
C SER A 736 2.48 -23.40 -12.72
N LEU A 737 2.86 -24.69 -12.71
CA LEU A 737 3.85 -25.24 -11.77
C LEU A 737 5.23 -24.61 -11.97
N THR A 738 5.70 -24.39 -13.20
CA THR A 738 6.99 -23.73 -13.47
C THR A 738 7.05 -22.31 -12.86
N ILE A 739 5.96 -21.53 -12.98
CA ILE A 739 5.87 -20.19 -12.36
C ILE A 739 5.93 -20.31 -10.83
N VAL A 740 5.12 -21.20 -10.24
CA VAL A 740 5.05 -21.39 -8.78
C VAL A 740 6.39 -21.86 -8.22
N ILE A 741 7.03 -22.87 -8.83
CA ILE A 741 8.32 -23.42 -8.42
C ILE A 741 9.42 -22.36 -8.51
N GLY A 742 9.45 -21.54 -9.57
CA GLY A 742 10.40 -20.45 -9.71
C GLY A 742 10.24 -19.39 -8.63
N MET A 743 9.02 -18.94 -8.38
CA MET A 743 8.73 -17.88 -7.40
C MET A 743 8.82 -18.34 -5.94
N SER A 744 8.61 -19.63 -5.64
CA SER A 744 8.74 -20.19 -4.28
C SER A 744 10.15 -20.60 -3.90
N ASN A 745 11.11 -20.61 -4.83
CA ASN A 745 12.49 -21.06 -4.59
C ASN A 745 13.54 -19.94 -4.68
N VAL A 746 13.14 -18.67 -4.65
CA VAL A 746 14.04 -17.54 -4.43
C VAL A 746 13.47 -16.54 -3.42
N ALA A 747 14.35 -15.86 -2.68
CA ALA A 747 14.00 -14.79 -1.76
C ALA A 747 14.79 -13.51 -2.08
N GLY A 748 14.45 -12.41 -1.42
CA GLY A 748 14.92 -11.06 -1.72
C GLY A 748 14.07 -10.38 -2.79
N ALA A 749 13.60 -9.16 -2.54
CA ALA A 749 12.62 -8.46 -3.39
C ALA A 749 13.16 -8.17 -4.80
N THR A 750 14.43 -7.79 -4.92
CA THR A 750 15.07 -7.57 -6.23
C THR A 750 15.32 -8.91 -6.93
N LYS A 751 15.79 -9.94 -6.22
CA LYS A 751 16.03 -11.28 -6.81
C LYS A 751 14.74 -11.98 -7.27
N LYS A 752 13.64 -11.89 -6.51
CA LYS A 752 12.30 -12.32 -6.94
C LYS A 752 11.84 -11.58 -8.20
N SER A 753 12.10 -10.27 -8.29
CA SER A 753 11.80 -9.47 -9.49
C SER A 753 12.62 -9.92 -10.71
N CYS A 754 13.91 -10.26 -10.53
CA CYS A 754 14.74 -10.84 -11.58
C CYS A 754 14.22 -12.22 -12.05
N MET A 755 13.78 -13.08 -11.13
CA MET A 755 13.17 -14.38 -11.47
C MET A 755 11.86 -14.20 -12.26
N ALA A 756 10.97 -13.31 -11.82
CA ALA A 756 9.72 -13.02 -12.52
C ALA A 756 9.96 -12.47 -13.95
N ALA A 757 10.95 -11.57 -14.11
CA ALA A 757 11.36 -11.06 -15.41
C ALA A 757 11.96 -12.17 -16.30
N ALA A 758 12.83 -13.03 -15.76
CA ALA A 758 13.39 -14.17 -16.49
C ALA A 758 12.30 -15.14 -16.96
N ILE A 759 11.32 -15.45 -16.11
CA ILE A 759 10.13 -16.24 -16.44
C ILE A 759 9.35 -15.59 -17.59
N PHE A 760 9.08 -14.28 -17.55
CA PHE A 760 8.31 -13.59 -18.59
C PHE A 760 9.07 -13.53 -19.93
N VAL A 761 10.39 -13.31 -19.91
CA VAL A 761 11.22 -13.34 -21.12
C VAL A 761 11.21 -14.74 -21.74
N ALA A 762 11.40 -15.79 -20.92
CA ALA A 762 11.33 -17.17 -21.37
C ALA A 762 9.95 -17.54 -21.95
N TYR A 763 8.86 -17.11 -21.30
CA TYR A 763 7.48 -17.24 -21.80
C TYR A 763 7.35 -16.65 -23.21
N CYS A 764 7.89 -15.46 -23.45
CA CYS A 764 7.84 -14.83 -24.76
C CYS A 764 8.71 -15.60 -25.79
N VAL A 765 9.90 -16.05 -25.41
CA VAL A 765 10.78 -16.87 -26.28
C VAL A 765 10.09 -18.16 -26.71
N GLY A 766 9.46 -18.90 -25.79
CA GLY A 766 8.71 -20.12 -26.12
C GLY A 766 7.58 -19.84 -27.11
N ASN A 767 6.79 -18.80 -26.86
CA ASN A 767 5.74 -18.37 -27.79
C ASN A 767 6.25 -17.91 -29.15
N ILE A 768 7.45 -17.30 -29.23
CA ILE A 768 8.06 -16.90 -30.50
C ILE A 768 8.49 -18.12 -31.31
N VAL A 769 9.04 -19.16 -30.65
CA VAL A 769 9.55 -20.38 -31.30
C VAL A 769 8.42 -21.28 -31.82
N GLY A 770 7.35 -21.51 -31.03
CA GLY A 770 6.27 -22.44 -31.39
C GLY A 770 5.69 -22.29 -32.82
N PRO A 771 5.24 -21.09 -33.24
CA PRO A 771 4.73 -20.83 -34.59
C PRO A 771 5.75 -21.07 -35.71
N GLN A 772 7.04 -20.97 -35.40
CA GLN A 772 8.12 -21.08 -36.38
C GLN A 772 8.48 -22.54 -36.68
N LEU A 773 8.09 -23.49 -35.84
CA LEU A 773 8.19 -24.93 -36.10
C LEU A 773 7.16 -25.41 -37.14
N ILE A 774 6.09 -24.65 -37.36
CA ILE A 774 4.98 -25.02 -38.25
C ILE A 774 5.39 -24.80 -39.72
N LYS A 775 5.77 -25.87 -40.42
CA LYS A 775 6.15 -25.82 -41.84
C LYS A 775 5.01 -26.31 -42.74
N SER A 776 4.25 -25.40 -43.35
CA SER A 776 3.11 -25.77 -44.24
C SER A 776 3.48 -26.69 -45.41
N LYS A 777 4.71 -26.60 -45.93
CA LYS A 777 5.26 -27.51 -46.95
C LYS A 777 5.29 -28.99 -46.49
N ARG A 778 5.35 -29.22 -45.18
CA ARG A 778 5.43 -30.53 -44.50
C ARG A 778 4.09 -31.03 -43.93
N LYS A 779 2.97 -30.40 -44.30
CA LYS A 779 1.62 -30.85 -43.88
C LYS A 779 1.36 -32.33 -44.23
N LYS A 780 1.87 -32.82 -45.37
CA LYS A 780 1.77 -34.24 -45.77
C LYS A 780 2.44 -35.20 -44.79
N ASP A 781 3.52 -34.76 -44.15
CA ASP A 781 4.33 -35.55 -43.21
C ASP A 781 3.83 -35.38 -41.76
N HIS A 782 2.60 -34.86 -41.60
CA HIS A 782 1.91 -34.51 -40.34
C HIS A 782 2.61 -33.41 -39.50
N TYR A 783 3.40 -32.51 -40.12
CA TYR A 783 4.25 -31.51 -39.43
C TYR A 783 5.31 -32.13 -38.48
N PRO A 784 6.27 -32.91 -38.99
CA PRO A 784 7.25 -33.60 -38.16
C PRO A 784 8.14 -32.62 -37.38
N GLU A 785 8.51 -31.48 -37.97
CA GLU A 785 9.31 -30.45 -37.29
C GLU A 785 8.57 -29.81 -36.10
N LEU A 786 7.24 -29.77 -36.12
CA LEU A 786 6.43 -29.29 -35.00
C LEU A 786 6.44 -30.31 -33.86
N TRP A 787 5.89 -31.50 -34.07
CA TRP A 787 5.67 -32.45 -32.96
C TRP A 787 6.97 -33.01 -32.40
N MET A 788 7.97 -33.26 -33.25
CA MET A 788 9.31 -33.64 -32.78
C MET A 788 9.98 -32.49 -32.02
N GLY A 789 9.82 -31.24 -32.47
CA GLY A 789 10.32 -30.06 -31.76
C GLY A 789 9.69 -29.89 -30.39
N LEU A 790 8.36 -30.01 -30.28
CA LEU A 790 7.63 -29.95 -29.00
C LEU A 790 8.02 -31.11 -28.05
N ILE A 791 8.20 -32.33 -28.56
CA ILE A 791 8.68 -33.47 -27.76
C ILE A 791 10.10 -33.21 -27.25
N ILE A 792 11.01 -32.71 -28.08
CA ILE A 792 12.38 -32.33 -27.67
C ILE A 792 12.34 -31.22 -26.60
N CYS A 793 11.51 -30.20 -26.78
CA CYS A 793 11.30 -29.17 -25.77
C CYS A 793 10.82 -29.76 -24.44
N TYR A 794 9.88 -30.71 -24.45
CA TYR A 794 9.41 -31.35 -23.22
C TYR A 794 10.44 -32.28 -22.57
N CYS A 795 11.29 -32.97 -23.35
CA CYS A 795 12.46 -33.66 -22.83
C CYS A 795 13.43 -32.68 -22.12
N ILE A 796 13.65 -31.48 -22.69
CA ILE A 796 14.45 -30.42 -22.08
C ILE A 796 13.79 -29.90 -20.80
N THR A 797 12.47 -29.68 -20.79
CA THR A 797 11.71 -29.30 -19.59
C THR A 797 11.89 -30.33 -18.47
N VAL A 798 11.74 -31.63 -18.77
CA VAL A 798 11.92 -32.72 -17.79
C VAL A 798 13.37 -32.79 -17.29
N ALA A 799 14.36 -32.72 -18.18
CA ALA A 799 15.78 -32.75 -17.79
C ALA A 799 16.16 -31.56 -16.88
N ALA A 800 15.71 -30.36 -17.22
CA ALA A 800 15.91 -29.16 -16.40
C ALA A 800 15.16 -29.24 -15.06
N SER A 801 13.98 -29.87 -15.03
CA SER A 801 13.21 -30.11 -13.81
C SER A 801 13.91 -31.09 -12.86
N VAL A 802 14.46 -32.18 -13.38
CA VAL A 802 15.27 -33.15 -12.61
C VAL A 802 16.55 -32.50 -12.10
N ALA A 803 17.23 -31.70 -12.93
CA ALA A 803 18.41 -30.93 -12.49
C ALA A 803 18.06 -29.93 -11.37
N LEU A 804 16.91 -29.25 -11.48
CA LEU A 804 16.43 -28.33 -10.44
C LEU A 804 16.10 -29.08 -9.14
N TYR A 805 15.42 -30.22 -9.21
CA TYR A 805 15.15 -31.07 -8.04
C TYR A 805 16.45 -31.47 -7.33
N VAL A 806 17.49 -31.89 -8.06
CA VAL A 806 18.80 -32.24 -7.49
C VAL A 806 19.50 -31.03 -6.86
N VAL A 807 19.39 -29.83 -7.45
CA VAL A 807 19.91 -28.58 -6.85
C VAL A 807 19.20 -28.24 -5.55
N LEU A 808 17.87 -28.22 -5.55
CA LEU A 808 17.05 -27.87 -4.39
C LEU A 808 17.21 -28.90 -3.26
N TRP A 809 17.22 -30.19 -3.58
CA TRP A 809 17.45 -31.27 -2.61
C TRP A 809 18.84 -31.20 -1.97
N ARG A 810 19.90 -30.87 -2.74
CA ARG A 810 21.24 -30.64 -2.19
C ARG A 810 21.28 -29.43 -1.24
N GLU A 811 20.66 -28.32 -1.62
CA GLU A 811 20.59 -27.13 -0.74
C GLU A 811 19.76 -27.36 0.52
N MET A 812 18.63 -28.06 0.41
CA MET A 812 17.81 -28.46 1.56
C MET A 812 18.60 -29.40 2.51
N SER A 813 19.34 -30.36 1.96
CA SER A 813 20.12 -31.31 2.75
C SER A 813 21.21 -30.62 3.57
N LYS A 814 21.95 -29.66 2.99
CA LYS A 814 22.98 -28.86 3.70
C LYS A 814 22.44 -28.08 4.91
N ARG A 815 21.15 -27.72 4.89
CA ARG A 815 20.50 -26.85 5.89
C ARG A 815 19.69 -27.65 6.91
N LYS A 816 19.63 -28.98 6.78
CA LYS A 816 18.78 -29.83 7.62
C LYS A 816 19.27 -29.89 9.07
N ASP A 817 20.58 -29.83 9.26
CA ASP A 817 21.24 -30.04 10.56
C ASP A 817 21.59 -28.72 11.29
N GLN A 818 21.08 -27.58 10.80
CA GLN A 818 21.17 -26.29 11.50
C GLN A 818 20.06 -26.21 12.57
N PRO A 819 20.38 -25.85 13.83
CA PRO A 819 19.37 -25.69 14.87
C PRO A 819 18.42 -24.53 14.52
N GLU A 820 17.12 -24.79 14.58
CA GLU A 820 16.10 -23.76 14.38
C GLU A 820 15.99 -22.90 15.64
N ASN A 821 16.54 -21.69 15.56
CA ASN A 821 16.37 -20.63 16.53
C ASN A 821 15.21 -19.74 16.06
N ASP A 822 14.02 -19.94 16.60
CA ASP A 822 12.80 -19.25 16.16
C ASP A 822 12.94 -17.72 16.22
N GLU A 823 13.52 -17.17 17.29
CA GLU A 823 13.74 -15.73 17.44
C GLU A 823 14.66 -15.16 16.34
N GLU A 824 15.70 -15.91 15.97
CA GLU A 824 16.66 -15.48 14.95
C GLU A 824 16.12 -15.66 13.52
N ARG A 825 15.34 -16.73 13.27
CA ARG A 825 14.58 -16.87 12.01
C ARG A 825 13.67 -15.66 11.82
N ASP A 826 12.88 -15.32 12.82
CA ASP A 826 11.87 -14.28 12.72
C ASP A 826 12.52 -12.89 12.64
N ARG A 827 13.60 -12.64 13.40
CA ARG A 827 14.45 -11.44 13.27
C ARG A 827 15.07 -11.30 11.87
N LEU A 828 15.60 -12.37 11.29
CA LEU A 828 16.18 -12.37 9.94
C LEU A 828 15.12 -12.21 8.84
N ALA A 829 13.87 -12.61 9.09
CA ALA A 829 12.80 -12.51 8.11
C ALA A 829 12.31 -11.07 7.85
N PHE A 830 12.53 -10.14 8.79
CA PHE A 830 12.33 -8.70 8.54
C PHE A 830 13.41 -8.08 7.64
N LEU A 831 14.53 -8.77 7.42
CA LEU A 831 15.58 -8.33 6.51
C LEU A 831 15.33 -8.86 5.10
N ASP A 832 15.33 -7.95 4.10
CA ASP A 832 15.24 -8.29 2.68
C ASP A 832 16.57 -8.91 2.18
N LEU A 833 16.75 -10.19 2.55
CA LEU A 833 17.84 -11.11 2.25
C LEU A 833 17.44 -12.09 1.13
N THR A 834 18.42 -12.62 0.41
CA THR A 834 18.20 -13.67 -0.58
C THR A 834 18.08 -15.08 0.02
N ASP A 835 17.65 -16.05 -0.77
CA ASP A 835 17.62 -17.48 -0.42
C ASP A 835 19.03 -18.08 -0.15
N LYS A 836 20.10 -17.42 -0.60
CA LYS A 836 21.48 -17.78 -0.23
C LYS A 836 21.94 -17.10 1.06
N GLN A 837 21.46 -15.89 1.35
CA GLN A 837 21.82 -15.11 2.55
C GLN A 837 21.03 -15.53 3.79
N ASN A 838 19.73 -15.82 3.65
CA ASN A 838 18.91 -16.32 4.74
C ASN A 838 19.15 -17.83 4.91
N ALA A 839 19.81 -18.22 6.01
CA ALA A 839 20.10 -19.61 6.34
C ALA A 839 18.81 -20.44 6.49
N TYR A 840 17.82 -19.91 7.22
CA TYR A 840 16.54 -20.55 7.52
C TYR A 840 15.59 -20.65 6.31
N PHE A 841 15.94 -20.10 5.14
CA PHE A 841 15.14 -20.25 3.93
C PHE A 841 15.03 -21.73 3.52
N ARG A 842 13.81 -22.28 3.52
CA ARG A 842 13.50 -23.65 3.12
C ARG A 842 13.02 -23.66 1.66
N TYR A 843 13.73 -24.41 0.81
CA TYR A 843 13.35 -24.66 -0.59
C TYR A 843 12.17 -25.63 -0.70
N VAL A 844 11.40 -25.55 -1.79
CA VAL A 844 10.20 -26.37 -2.03
C VAL A 844 10.38 -27.21 -3.31
N LEU A 845 10.20 -28.53 -3.17
CA LEU A 845 10.33 -29.53 -4.25
C LEU A 845 9.02 -29.78 -5.02
#